data_AF-A0A419JDN8-F1
#
_entry.id   AF-A0A419JDN8-F1
#
_cell.length_a   1.000
_cell.length_b   1.000
_cell.length_c   1.000
_cell.angle_alpha   90.00
_cell.angle_beta   90.00
_cell.angle_gamma   90.00
#
_symmetry.space_group_name_H-M   'P 1'
#
loop_
_entity.id
_entity.type
_entity.pdbx_description
1 polymer ?
#
loop_
_entity_poly.entity_id
_entity_poly.type
_entity_poly.pdbx_seq_one_letter_code
_entity_poly.pdbx_strand_id
1 'polypeptide(L)'
;MGKLKWHIILVLWLAFCGMASAEQLYVNESGWWQEGGAFNASGAPIQAAVDAAAAGDSVFVWNGSYSENVDVDKPLTLEGEGADVVTVSAGRRGGRWSKHVFEVTVDWVNISGFAVTAARGTDYGTGCRQVMAGIHLNRVDYCNISDNHVSENNCYGILLSSSSNNTLSNNTATLNDWDGIKLLGSSNNILTNNTVSSNNEHGIWLFCSSNNTLTRNTISGNMYNFGVNGLGFSYYIHNIDTSNTVDGRTIYYWVDQQDKQIPSDAGFVGVVNSTNITVRDMTLTKNYEGVLFAHTKNSRIENVSTSNNKYGIWLSDSSNNTLVGNIANSNDYGIRLHSSSNNTLTKNTISGNTRNFGVFGDRISHYTQSIDASNTVNGKPIYYWVNQRDKIIPSDAGFVGVVNSTNITVKDMTLTNNDKGVLFAYTKNSKIENVITSNNDYGIWLLVSSNNTLINNIVRSNNRDGIYLDLSSDNIITCNWVQNNMRGGFCLSDGSIDNNISYNNVIENGNYNVATGGWEWQFRNYQSNHVEAKHNYWGAGMNSSTIDASICDYEEGGRGEVEFYPFETKPVPCAPEPERPAVTTTDAAIALQIAVGSRPHDPRWDVSGDGSVTSLDALMILQTSAGSTEPSPEEKAYSHLYEQMDRYESGSTLRLIQSYVGTPINPDDYMAWVYDNDLVILALIDRGTPEDLSRAKILCDSLIWCQNHDQDFNDGRIRDGYWANDLTDSTGENSSIKSPGTGAGNMAWTIIALLRYYEVTGDTTYLNSSKRMGDWIYDNCYDTRGAGGYTGGYTGWQPQKLEWKSTEHNIDVYVAFMNLYKATNNSTWQEGATYAKTFVESMWNESVGHFWTGTMNDGITINRDVRPLDVNTWGVMALDDVNRSAINNWIENNCQTTCCGFEGFDFNCDRDGIWFEGTAQMCISYQIGNETEKSDQYIDELRRAQTSANNSNGKGIVAACHDNVSTGFGWGYPNALHIGATAWCIFAERELNPYWGLNTGEPIPSDVE
;
A
#
# COMPACT_ATOMS: atom_id res chain seq x y z
N MET A 1 -54.85 -39.60 -7.41
CA MET A 1 -56.04 -39.68 -6.53
C MET A 1 -55.60 -40.33 -5.22
N GLY A 2 -55.67 -39.75 -4.03
CA GLY A 2 -56.11 -38.44 -3.58
C GLY A 2 -55.81 -38.32 -2.07
N LYS A 3 -55.52 -37.09 -1.63
CA LYS A 3 -55.63 -36.56 -0.26
C LYS A 3 -54.90 -37.30 0.88
N LEU A 4 -53.71 -36.80 1.22
CA LEU A 4 -53.35 -36.51 2.62
C LEU A 4 -52.22 -35.47 2.65
N LYS A 5 -52.59 -34.19 2.61
CA LYS A 5 -51.75 -33.04 2.98
C LYS A 5 -52.51 -32.27 4.06
N TRP A 6 -51.72 -31.66 4.95
CA TRP A 6 -52.12 -30.71 6.00
C TRP A 6 -52.64 -31.35 7.27
N HIS A 7 -51.89 -31.22 8.36
CA HIS A 7 -52.29 -30.83 9.73
C HIS A 7 -51.03 -30.95 10.62
N ILE A 8 -50.26 -29.87 10.75
CA ILE A 8 -49.52 -29.36 11.94
C ILE A 8 -48.99 -27.97 11.52
N ILE A 9 -49.92 -27.03 11.33
CA ILE A 9 -49.72 -25.56 11.43
C ILE A 9 -51.09 -25.05 11.88
N LEU A 10 -51.41 -25.24 13.16
CA LEU A 10 -52.66 -24.73 13.74
C LEU A 10 -52.58 -24.69 15.27
N VAL A 11 -51.49 -24.13 15.81
CA VAL A 11 -51.42 -23.66 17.20
C VAL A 11 -50.50 -22.44 17.24
N LEU A 12 -51.00 -21.27 16.82
CA LEU A 12 -50.58 -19.91 17.23
C LEU A 12 -51.40 -18.80 16.51
N TRP A 13 -52.69 -19.04 16.27
CA TRP A 13 -53.62 -18.04 15.71
C TRP A 13 -54.88 -17.88 16.58
N LEU A 14 -54.72 -18.04 17.89
CA LEU A 14 -55.82 -17.86 18.85
C LEU A 14 -55.33 -17.16 20.12
N ALA A 15 -55.02 -15.87 19.98
CA ALA A 15 -55.09 -14.88 21.06
C ALA A 15 -55.12 -13.43 20.50
N PHE A 16 -56.03 -13.14 19.56
CA PHE A 16 -56.45 -11.77 19.26
C PHE A 16 -57.98 -11.69 19.34
N CYS A 17 -58.49 -11.62 20.58
CA CYS A 17 -59.85 -11.12 20.81
C CYS A 17 -59.77 -9.59 20.79
N GLY A 18 -60.09 -8.99 19.64
CA GLY A 18 -60.20 -7.54 19.46
C GLY A 18 -59.43 -7.01 18.24
N MET A 19 -59.60 -7.58 17.04
CA MET A 19 -59.12 -6.94 15.83
C MET A 19 -60.03 -5.73 15.52
N ALA A 20 -59.57 -4.54 15.88
CA ALA A 20 -59.80 -3.40 15.01
C ALA A 20 -59.23 -3.77 13.63
N SER A 21 -59.91 -3.39 12.55
CA SER A 21 -59.34 -3.52 11.20
C SER A 21 -58.02 -2.77 11.19
N ALA A 22 -56.93 -3.39 10.73
CA ALA A 22 -55.70 -2.66 10.44
C ALA A 22 -56.06 -1.52 9.47
N GLU A 23 -55.76 -0.28 9.85
CA GLU A 23 -56.01 0.90 9.03
C GLU A 23 -54.76 1.28 8.24
N GLN A 24 -54.96 1.88 7.07
CA GLN A 24 -53.90 2.40 6.23
C GLN A 24 -53.80 3.91 6.41
N LEU A 25 -52.62 4.37 6.83
CA LEU A 25 -52.22 5.76 6.84
C LEU A 25 -51.37 6.05 5.60
N TYR A 26 -51.45 7.27 5.10
CA TYR A 26 -50.69 7.75 3.95
C TYR A 26 -49.89 8.98 4.34
N VAL A 27 -48.67 9.08 3.81
CA VAL A 27 -47.70 10.15 4.11
C VAL A 27 -47.19 10.77 2.81
N ASN A 28 -47.08 12.10 2.80
CA ASN A 28 -46.30 12.85 1.82
C ASN A 28 -45.37 13.86 2.54
N GLU A 29 -44.52 14.58 1.81
CA GLU A 29 -43.53 15.50 2.39
C GLU A 29 -44.11 16.60 3.30
N SER A 30 -45.41 16.89 3.21
CA SER A 30 -46.08 17.97 3.95
C SER A 30 -46.96 17.50 5.11
N GLY A 31 -47.23 16.18 5.25
CA GLY A 31 -48.16 15.68 6.24
C GLY A 31 -48.67 14.25 5.99
N TRP A 32 -49.70 13.86 6.72
CA TRP A 32 -50.26 12.51 6.69
C TRP A 32 -51.80 12.50 6.82
N TRP A 33 -52.45 11.41 6.40
CA TRP A 33 -53.90 11.21 6.54
C TRP A 33 -54.27 9.73 6.60
N GLN A 34 -55.42 9.41 7.21
CA GLN A 34 -56.03 8.09 7.12
C GLN A 34 -56.86 7.98 5.83
N GLU A 35 -57.08 6.76 5.32
CA GLU A 35 -57.97 6.56 4.17
C GLU A 35 -59.34 7.22 4.36
N GLY A 36 -59.71 8.15 3.47
CA GLY A 36 -60.97 8.92 3.59
C GLY A 36 -61.01 9.97 4.73
N GLY A 37 -59.92 10.13 5.49
CA GLY A 37 -59.76 11.09 6.57
C GLY A 37 -59.27 12.48 6.12
N ALA A 38 -59.22 13.41 7.08
CA ALA A 38 -58.67 14.75 6.86
C ALA A 38 -57.14 14.75 6.84
N PHE A 39 -56.55 15.69 6.08
CA PHE A 39 -55.10 15.88 6.00
C PHE A 39 -54.53 16.57 7.25
N ASN A 40 -53.44 16.04 7.79
CA ASN A 40 -52.73 16.54 8.97
C ASN A 40 -51.31 16.99 8.58
N ALA A 41 -51.06 18.30 8.58
CA ALA A 41 -49.74 18.84 8.24
C ALA A 41 -48.69 18.56 9.35
N SER A 42 -47.47 18.18 8.96
CA SER A 42 -46.35 17.93 9.90
C SER A 42 -45.00 18.23 9.24
N GLY A 43 -44.03 18.68 10.02
CA GLY A 43 -42.63 18.83 9.59
C GLY A 43 -41.76 17.58 9.79
N ALA A 44 -42.35 16.52 10.34
CA ALA A 44 -41.81 15.16 10.45
C ALA A 44 -42.98 14.21 10.19
N PRO A 45 -43.43 14.11 8.94
CA PRO A 45 -44.71 13.50 8.61
C PRO A 45 -44.71 11.96 8.74
N ILE A 46 -43.58 11.28 8.58
CA ILE A 46 -43.48 9.83 8.81
C ILE A 46 -43.62 9.54 10.31
N GLN A 47 -42.85 10.22 11.16
CA GLN A 47 -42.96 10.03 12.62
C GLN A 47 -44.37 10.36 13.11
N ALA A 48 -44.98 11.44 12.63
CA ALA A 48 -46.33 11.82 13.05
C ALA A 48 -47.39 10.77 12.67
N ALA A 49 -47.24 10.11 11.51
CA ALA A 49 -48.10 9.00 11.12
C ALA A 49 -47.84 7.75 11.98
N VAL A 50 -46.58 7.44 12.29
CA VAL A 50 -46.21 6.38 13.23
C VAL A 50 -46.85 6.61 14.60
N ASP A 51 -46.77 7.84 15.12
CA ASP A 51 -47.36 8.22 16.42
C ASP A 51 -48.89 8.02 16.42
N ALA A 52 -49.55 8.34 15.30
CA ALA A 52 -51.00 8.23 15.15
C ALA A 52 -51.50 6.79 14.89
N ALA A 53 -50.68 5.95 14.28
CA ALA A 53 -51.02 4.56 13.98
C ALA A 53 -51.28 3.73 15.25
N ALA A 54 -52.25 2.82 15.17
CA ALA A 54 -52.46 1.77 16.14
C ALA A 54 -51.54 0.56 15.84
N ALA A 55 -51.36 -0.31 16.84
CA ALA A 55 -50.60 -1.54 16.64
C ALA A 55 -51.28 -2.43 15.58
N GLY A 56 -50.53 -2.84 14.56
CA GLY A 56 -50.99 -3.63 13.42
C GLY A 56 -51.33 -2.81 12.17
N ASP A 57 -51.37 -1.48 12.26
CA ASP A 57 -51.66 -0.61 11.12
C ASP A 57 -50.52 -0.56 10.10
N SER A 58 -50.79 0.00 8.93
CA SER A 58 -49.81 0.23 7.87
C SER A 58 -49.70 1.72 7.54
N VAL A 59 -48.47 2.20 7.36
CA VAL A 59 -48.15 3.57 6.96
C VAL A 59 -47.46 3.51 5.60
N PHE A 60 -48.14 4.04 4.58
CA PHE A 60 -47.63 4.12 3.21
C PHE A 60 -47.06 5.51 2.93
N VAL A 61 -45.82 5.55 2.46
CA VAL A 61 -45.07 6.79 2.22
C VAL A 61 -44.90 6.99 0.72
N TRP A 62 -45.50 8.05 0.18
CA TRP A 62 -45.38 8.41 -1.22
C TRP A 62 -43.98 8.95 -1.55
N ASN A 63 -43.62 8.93 -2.84
CA ASN A 63 -42.41 9.56 -3.36
C ASN A 63 -42.15 10.93 -2.73
N GLY A 64 -40.88 11.19 -2.43
CA GLY A 64 -40.48 12.41 -1.73
C GLY A 64 -39.18 12.24 -0.94
N SER A 65 -38.70 13.36 -0.41
CA SER A 65 -37.52 13.43 0.44
C SER A 65 -37.88 13.87 1.85
N TYR A 66 -37.67 12.97 2.80
CA TYR A 66 -38.05 13.14 4.20
C TYR A 66 -36.78 13.35 5.03
N SER A 67 -36.71 14.43 5.80
CA SER A 67 -35.59 14.71 6.69
C SER A 67 -36.04 14.64 8.15
N GLU A 68 -36.10 13.41 8.66
CA GLU A 68 -36.58 13.09 10.00
C GLU A 68 -35.92 11.82 10.53
N ASN A 69 -36.07 11.59 11.84
CA ASN A 69 -35.71 10.35 12.49
C ASN A 69 -37.00 9.67 12.92
N VAL A 70 -37.11 8.37 12.68
CA VAL A 70 -38.34 7.60 12.87
C VAL A 70 -38.12 6.55 13.96
N ASP A 71 -38.67 6.83 15.14
CA ASP A 71 -38.72 5.93 16.29
C ASP A 71 -39.96 5.03 16.12
N VAL A 72 -39.75 3.73 15.89
CA VAL A 72 -40.81 2.73 15.70
C VAL A 72 -40.94 1.90 16.99
N ASP A 73 -41.94 2.25 17.79
CA ASP A 73 -42.17 1.75 19.15
C ASP A 73 -43.44 0.90 19.30
N LYS A 74 -44.18 0.70 18.21
CA LYS A 74 -45.39 -0.15 18.13
C LYS A 74 -45.32 -1.11 16.92
N PRO A 75 -45.90 -2.33 17.01
CA PRO A 75 -45.95 -3.24 15.88
C PRO A 75 -46.72 -2.60 14.73
N LEU A 76 -46.11 -2.43 13.55
CA LEU A 76 -46.76 -1.86 12.36
C LEU A 76 -45.97 -2.17 11.09
N THR A 77 -46.55 -1.81 9.93
CA THR A 77 -45.85 -1.85 8.64
C THR A 77 -45.56 -0.43 8.14
N LEU A 78 -44.29 -0.14 7.84
CA LEU A 78 -43.85 1.06 7.12
C LEU A 78 -43.47 0.65 5.69
N GLU A 79 -44.17 1.23 4.72
CA GLU A 79 -43.97 0.91 3.30
C GLU A 79 -43.78 2.18 2.49
N GLY A 80 -42.60 2.36 1.90
CA GLY A 80 -42.36 3.38 0.88
C GLY A 80 -42.83 2.91 -0.49
N GLU A 81 -43.26 3.84 -1.33
CA GLU A 81 -43.61 3.60 -2.74
C GLU A 81 -42.50 2.87 -3.52
N GLY A 82 -41.24 3.04 -3.10
CA GLY A 82 -40.09 2.31 -3.59
C GLY A 82 -38.79 3.03 -3.22
N ALA A 83 -37.71 2.26 -2.98
CA ALA A 83 -36.44 2.82 -2.54
C ALA A 83 -35.82 3.80 -3.57
N ASP A 84 -36.20 3.70 -4.85
CA ASP A 84 -35.75 4.61 -5.91
C ASP A 84 -36.41 6.00 -5.84
N VAL A 85 -37.53 6.14 -5.10
CA VAL A 85 -38.36 7.35 -5.10
C VAL A 85 -38.70 7.89 -3.71
N VAL A 86 -38.47 7.12 -2.64
CA VAL A 86 -38.68 7.54 -1.24
C VAL A 86 -37.34 7.59 -0.51
N THR A 87 -36.85 8.79 -0.23
CA THR A 87 -35.60 8.98 0.52
C THR A 87 -35.90 9.48 1.92
N VAL A 88 -35.39 8.79 2.94
CA VAL A 88 -35.42 9.22 4.34
C VAL A 88 -33.99 9.47 4.82
N SER A 89 -33.75 10.69 5.30
CA SER A 89 -32.46 11.15 5.79
C SER A 89 -32.56 11.62 7.23
N ALA A 90 -31.54 11.38 8.05
CA ALA A 90 -31.57 11.82 9.44
C ALA A 90 -31.75 13.35 9.56
N GLY A 91 -32.70 13.79 10.39
CA GLY A 91 -33.03 15.20 10.57
C GLY A 91 -31.90 16.02 11.24
N ARG A 92 -31.56 17.19 10.70
CA ARG A 92 -30.64 18.14 11.36
C ARG A 92 -31.37 19.00 12.39
N ARG A 93 -31.42 18.59 13.67
CA ARG A 93 -31.87 19.48 14.76
C ARG A 93 -30.93 19.52 15.97
N GLY A 94 -30.48 20.74 16.30
CA GLY A 94 -30.35 21.17 17.70
C GLY A 94 -29.09 20.81 18.49
N GLY A 95 -27.94 20.55 17.86
CA GLY A 95 -26.63 20.60 18.56
C GLY A 95 -26.38 19.53 19.63
N ARG A 96 -27.19 18.45 19.69
CA ARG A 96 -26.81 17.21 20.36
C ARG A 96 -26.87 16.07 19.35
N TRP A 97 -25.79 15.30 19.32
CA TRP A 97 -25.39 14.46 18.22
C TRP A 97 -25.95 13.03 18.36
N SER A 98 -26.24 12.42 17.19
CA SER A 98 -26.39 10.98 16.96
C SER A 98 -27.79 10.36 17.18
N LYS A 99 -28.53 10.19 16.08
CA LYS A 99 -29.73 9.33 15.99
C LYS A 99 -29.73 8.48 14.71
N HIS A 100 -30.31 7.29 14.80
CA HIS A 100 -30.62 6.42 13.66
C HIS A 100 -31.65 7.07 12.72
N VAL A 101 -31.71 6.67 11.46
CA VAL A 101 -32.84 7.11 10.60
C VAL A 101 -34.10 6.37 11.03
N PHE A 102 -34.03 5.04 11.13
CA PHE A 102 -35.05 4.20 11.73
C PHE A 102 -34.52 3.52 12.99
N GLU A 103 -35.18 3.75 14.13
CA GLU A 103 -34.92 3.04 15.39
C GLU A 103 -36.10 2.14 15.72
N VAL A 104 -35.91 0.82 15.65
CA VAL A 104 -36.94 -0.19 15.90
C VAL A 104 -36.73 -0.80 17.27
N THR A 105 -37.72 -0.62 18.15
CA THR A 105 -37.64 -1.00 19.58
C THR A 105 -38.73 -1.95 20.04
N VAL A 106 -39.57 -2.43 19.11
CA VAL A 106 -40.61 -3.43 19.37
C VAL A 106 -40.62 -4.50 18.27
N ASP A 107 -41.08 -5.68 18.66
CA ASP A 107 -41.25 -6.84 17.77
C ASP A 107 -42.31 -6.61 16.70
N TRP A 108 -42.29 -7.45 15.66
CA TRP A 108 -43.31 -7.51 14.59
C TRP A 108 -43.46 -6.22 13.78
N VAL A 109 -42.33 -5.54 13.53
CA VAL A 109 -42.26 -4.36 12.67
C VAL A 109 -41.82 -4.76 11.26
N ASN A 110 -42.51 -4.25 10.23
CA ASN A 110 -42.11 -4.39 8.83
C ASN A 110 -41.65 -3.03 8.28
N ILE A 111 -40.50 -2.97 7.62
CA ILE A 111 -40.00 -1.75 6.95
C ILE A 111 -39.55 -2.11 5.54
N SER A 112 -40.14 -1.48 4.53
CA SER A 112 -39.76 -1.71 3.14
C SER A 112 -39.89 -0.51 2.21
N GLY A 113 -39.10 -0.50 1.13
CA GLY A 113 -39.25 0.47 0.04
C GLY A 113 -38.65 1.85 0.31
N PHE A 114 -37.62 1.94 1.16
CA PHE A 114 -36.96 3.22 1.49
C PHE A 114 -35.51 3.27 1.03
N ALA A 115 -35.08 4.41 0.45
CA ALA A 115 -33.69 4.84 0.50
C ALA A 115 -33.41 5.49 1.86
N VAL A 116 -32.39 5.02 2.58
CA VAL A 116 -32.09 5.42 3.97
C VAL A 116 -30.66 5.93 4.06
N THR A 117 -30.50 7.22 4.37
CA THR A 117 -29.20 7.89 4.24
C THR A 117 -28.87 8.87 5.37
N ALA A 118 -27.60 9.25 5.45
CA ALA A 118 -27.10 10.34 6.26
C ALA A 118 -27.37 10.20 7.77
N ALA A 119 -27.48 8.97 8.31
CA ALA A 119 -27.33 8.76 9.75
C ALA A 119 -25.97 9.31 10.19
N ARG A 120 -25.95 10.12 11.27
CA ARG A 120 -24.75 10.85 11.72
C ARG A 120 -24.42 10.61 13.19
N GLY A 121 -23.46 9.72 13.48
CA GLY A 121 -22.73 9.62 14.75
C GLY A 121 -21.60 10.65 14.88
N THR A 122 -21.21 11.05 16.10
CA THR A 122 -19.96 11.80 16.32
C THR A 122 -18.74 10.91 16.11
N ASP A 123 -17.89 11.28 15.16
CA ASP A 123 -16.58 10.68 14.96
C ASP A 123 -15.52 11.40 15.82
N TYR A 124 -14.71 10.63 16.56
CA TYR A 124 -13.59 11.11 17.37
C TYR A 124 -12.24 10.52 16.90
N GLY A 125 -12.12 10.09 15.64
CA GLY A 125 -10.84 9.64 15.07
C GLY A 125 -10.27 8.35 15.68
N THR A 126 -11.06 7.62 16.47
CA THR A 126 -10.72 6.29 17.03
C THR A 126 -11.85 5.27 16.82
N GLY A 127 -12.78 5.59 15.93
CA GLY A 127 -13.93 4.78 15.52
C GLY A 127 -15.28 5.24 16.05
N CYS A 128 -16.36 4.65 15.50
CA CYS A 128 -17.75 4.95 15.82
C CYS A 128 -18.09 4.52 17.27
N ARG A 129 -17.86 5.41 18.24
CA ARG A 129 -18.18 5.18 19.66
C ARG A 129 -19.68 5.26 19.95
N GLN A 130 -20.46 5.88 19.06
CA GLN A 130 -21.91 5.98 19.17
C GLN A 130 -22.56 5.22 18.03
N VAL A 131 -23.22 4.12 18.38
CA VAL A 131 -23.81 3.15 17.45
C VAL A 131 -24.91 3.81 16.64
N MET A 132 -24.61 4.41 15.48
CA MET A 132 -25.61 4.99 14.58
C MET A 132 -25.77 4.13 13.34
N ALA A 133 -27.00 4.03 12.85
CA ALA A 133 -27.32 3.20 11.69
C ALA A 133 -28.41 3.85 10.86
N GLY A 134 -28.44 3.54 9.56
CA GLY A 134 -29.60 3.82 8.73
C GLY A 134 -30.83 3.15 9.33
N ILE A 135 -30.77 1.83 9.53
CA ILE A 135 -31.84 1.05 10.18
C ILE A 135 -31.24 0.29 11.37
N HIS A 136 -31.79 0.52 12.57
CA HIS A 136 -31.37 -0.16 13.80
C HIS A 136 -32.49 -0.96 14.43
N LEU A 137 -32.27 -2.25 14.63
CA LEU A 137 -33.13 -3.15 15.38
C LEU A 137 -32.50 -3.38 16.76
N ASN A 138 -33.14 -2.90 17.81
CA ASN A 138 -32.59 -2.89 19.16
C ASN A 138 -33.43 -3.75 20.12
N ARG A 139 -32.94 -4.96 20.44
CA ARG A 139 -33.62 -5.91 21.33
C ARG A 139 -35.02 -6.29 20.87
N VAL A 140 -35.16 -6.54 19.57
CA VAL A 140 -36.43 -6.89 18.93
C VAL A 140 -36.36 -8.22 18.19
N ASP A 141 -37.50 -8.89 18.12
CA ASP A 141 -37.67 -10.14 17.40
C ASP A 141 -38.81 -10.07 16.37
N TYR A 142 -38.76 -10.97 15.39
CA TYR A 142 -39.83 -11.17 14.39
C TYR A 142 -40.13 -9.94 13.50
N CYS A 143 -39.17 -9.05 13.31
CA CYS A 143 -39.26 -7.94 12.37
C CYS A 143 -38.84 -8.35 10.94
N ASN A 144 -39.37 -7.66 9.93
CA ASN A 144 -39.02 -7.84 8.53
C ASN A 144 -38.51 -6.53 7.91
N ILE A 145 -37.27 -6.53 7.42
CA ILE A 145 -36.65 -5.39 6.75
C ILE A 145 -36.38 -5.79 5.31
N SER A 146 -37.11 -5.22 4.35
CA SER A 146 -36.98 -5.66 2.96
C SER A 146 -36.99 -4.54 1.92
N ASP A 147 -36.32 -4.77 0.78
CA ASP A 147 -36.40 -3.87 -0.38
C ASP A 147 -36.00 -2.42 -0.06
N ASN A 148 -35.02 -2.23 0.84
CA ASN A 148 -34.48 -0.92 1.20
C ASN A 148 -33.09 -0.69 0.58
N HIS A 149 -32.76 0.56 0.28
CA HIS A 149 -31.44 1.01 -0.15
C HIS A 149 -30.78 1.86 0.94
N VAL A 150 -29.86 1.29 1.72
CA VAL A 150 -29.27 1.91 2.90
C VAL A 150 -27.83 2.35 2.61
N SER A 151 -27.60 3.66 2.47
CA SER A 151 -26.33 4.18 1.97
C SER A 151 -25.90 5.52 2.56
N GLU A 152 -24.59 5.81 2.47
CA GLU A 152 -23.99 7.08 2.93
C GLU A 152 -24.26 7.37 4.42
N ASN A 153 -24.31 6.33 5.25
CA ASN A 153 -24.41 6.45 6.69
C ASN A 153 -23.01 6.45 7.31
N ASN A 154 -22.77 7.33 8.27
CA ASN A 154 -21.42 7.54 8.79
C ASN A 154 -20.96 6.52 9.86
N CYS A 155 -21.75 5.45 10.03
CA CYS A 155 -21.42 4.27 10.81
C CYS A 155 -22.05 3.07 10.08
N TYR A 156 -23.11 2.46 10.62
CA TYR A 156 -23.66 1.21 10.08
C TYR A 156 -24.76 1.46 9.04
N GLY A 157 -24.88 0.58 8.05
CA GLY A 157 -26.06 0.52 7.19
C GLY A 157 -27.26 -0.02 7.97
N ILE A 158 -27.30 -1.35 8.13
CA ILE A 158 -28.32 -2.05 8.93
C ILE A 158 -27.65 -2.71 10.14
N LEU A 159 -28.14 -2.41 11.33
CA LEU A 159 -27.63 -2.96 12.59
C LEU A 159 -28.70 -3.73 13.35
N LEU A 160 -28.37 -4.95 13.78
CA LEU A 160 -29.16 -5.73 14.72
C LEU A 160 -28.40 -5.87 16.04
N SER A 161 -28.87 -5.24 17.11
CA SER A 161 -28.27 -5.33 18.45
C SER A 161 -29.14 -6.15 19.38
N SER A 162 -28.69 -7.35 19.74
CA SER A 162 -29.44 -8.28 20.60
C SER A 162 -30.84 -8.61 20.06
N SER A 163 -30.98 -8.71 18.74
CA SER A 163 -32.25 -8.80 18.02
C SER A 163 -32.29 -10.11 17.22
N SER A 164 -33.22 -11.01 17.54
CA SER A 164 -33.23 -12.39 17.04
C SER A 164 -34.47 -12.70 16.21
N ASN A 165 -34.47 -13.78 15.43
CA ASN A 165 -35.66 -14.21 14.69
C ASN A 165 -36.21 -13.17 13.68
N ASN A 166 -35.36 -12.28 13.14
CA ASN A 166 -35.73 -11.26 12.15
C ASN A 166 -35.40 -11.72 10.72
N THR A 167 -36.07 -11.12 9.73
CA THR A 167 -35.82 -11.35 8.30
C THR A 167 -35.31 -10.08 7.63
N LEU A 168 -34.18 -10.18 6.93
CA LEU A 168 -33.60 -9.13 6.10
C LEU A 168 -33.55 -9.65 4.66
N SER A 169 -34.36 -9.10 3.76
CA SER A 169 -34.41 -9.58 2.38
C SER A 169 -34.38 -8.48 1.31
N ASN A 170 -33.66 -8.70 0.21
CA ASN A 170 -33.60 -7.76 -0.92
C ASN A 170 -33.11 -6.36 -0.55
N ASN A 171 -32.35 -6.19 0.54
CA ASN A 171 -31.79 -4.89 0.89
C ASN A 171 -30.48 -4.66 0.15
N THR A 172 -30.22 -3.40 -0.19
CA THR A 172 -28.94 -2.93 -0.72
C THR A 172 -28.27 -2.07 0.34
N ALA A 173 -27.09 -2.44 0.84
CA ALA A 173 -26.34 -1.68 1.84
C ALA A 173 -24.98 -1.25 1.28
N THR A 174 -24.80 0.03 0.96
CA THR A 174 -23.63 0.51 0.21
C THR A 174 -23.08 1.85 0.68
N LEU A 175 -21.78 2.10 0.50
CA LEU A 175 -21.17 3.41 0.80
C LEU A 175 -21.39 3.86 2.26
N ASN A 176 -21.43 2.93 3.20
CA ASN A 176 -21.47 3.24 4.62
C ASN A 176 -20.04 3.27 5.17
N ASP A 177 -19.76 4.17 6.11
CA ASP A 177 -18.41 4.38 6.64
C ASP A 177 -17.91 3.22 7.52
N TRP A 178 -18.81 2.35 7.98
CA TRP A 178 -18.48 1.14 8.73
C TRP A 178 -19.07 -0.10 8.05
N ASP A 179 -19.91 -0.85 8.76
CA ASP A 179 -20.41 -2.13 8.27
C ASP A 179 -21.69 -1.92 7.45
N GLY A 180 -21.83 -2.62 6.34
CA GLY A 180 -23.06 -2.65 5.57
C GLY A 180 -24.20 -3.29 6.38
N ILE A 181 -24.01 -4.53 6.85
CA ILE A 181 -24.96 -5.24 7.72
C ILE A 181 -24.21 -5.87 8.89
N LYS A 182 -24.56 -5.51 10.13
CA LYS A 182 -23.97 -6.05 11.36
C LYS A 182 -24.98 -6.73 12.26
N LEU A 183 -24.66 -7.95 12.70
CA LEU A 183 -25.40 -8.68 13.73
C LEU A 183 -24.54 -8.75 14.99
N LEU A 184 -24.96 -8.03 16.04
CA LEU A 184 -24.29 -7.92 17.32
C LEU A 184 -25.11 -8.64 18.40
N GLY A 185 -24.72 -9.87 18.77
CA GLY A 185 -25.48 -10.66 19.74
C GLY A 185 -26.85 -11.10 19.24
N SER A 186 -27.02 -11.27 17.93
CA SER A 186 -28.31 -11.34 17.24
C SER A 186 -28.44 -12.69 16.51
N SER A 187 -29.31 -13.57 17.00
CA SER A 187 -29.34 -14.98 16.59
C SER A 187 -30.61 -15.38 15.83
N ASN A 188 -30.57 -16.50 15.11
CA ASN A 188 -31.73 -17.05 14.38
C ASN A 188 -32.35 -16.09 13.33
N ASN A 189 -31.57 -15.17 12.77
CA ASN A 189 -32.02 -14.26 11.73
C ASN A 189 -31.84 -14.87 10.33
N ILE A 190 -32.67 -14.44 9.38
CA ILE A 190 -32.61 -14.85 7.98
C ILE A 190 -32.18 -13.66 7.12
N LEU A 191 -31.04 -13.79 6.44
CA LEU A 191 -30.53 -12.80 5.49
C LEU A 191 -30.59 -13.41 4.09
N THR A 192 -31.47 -12.91 3.23
CA THR A 192 -31.67 -13.48 1.90
C THR A 192 -31.65 -12.44 0.79
N ASN A 193 -30.89 -12.70 -0.28
CA ASN A 193 -30.89 -11.85 -1.48
C ASN A 193 -30.49 -10.38 -1.22
N ASN A 194 -29.62 -10.13 -0.23
CA ASN A 194 -29.12 -8.78 0.03
C ASN A 194 -27.85 -8.51 -0.81
N THR A 195 -27.69 -7.25 -1.25
CA THR A 195 -26.51 -6.76 -1.95
C THR A 195 -25.75 -5.80 -1.03
N VAL A 196 -24.48 -6.11 -0.72
CA VAL A 196 -23.70 -5.34 0.27
C VAL A 196 -22.33 -4.99 -0.28
N SER A 197 -22.10 -3.72 -0.62
CA SER A 197 -20.88 -3.33 -1.33
C SER A 197 -20.33 -1.95 -1.02
N SER A 198 -19.02 -1.78 -1.20
CA SER A 198 -18.35 -0.48 -1.08
C SER A 198 -18.54 0.17 0.30
N ASN A 199 -18.57 -0.61 1.38
CA ASN A 199 -18.55 -0.10 2.75
C ASN A 199 -17.11 -0.07 3.27
N ASN A 200 -16.78 0.93 4.09
CA ASN A 200 -15.39 1.21 4.49
C ASN A 200 -14.86 0.26 5.58
N GLU A 201 -15.71 -0.61 6.15
CA GLU A 201 -15.31 -1.72 7.03
C GLU A 201 -15.89 -3.04 6.50
N HIS A 202 -16.86 -3.65 7.20
CA HIS A 202 -17.35 -4.98 6.86
C HIS A 202 -18.54 -4.94 5.88
N GLY A 203 -18.64 -5.91 4.98
CA GLY A 203 -19.88 -6.15 4.23
C GLY A 203 -20.96 -6.72 5.16
N ILE A 204 -20.88 -8.01 5.45
CA ILE A 204 -21.74 -8.67 6.46
C ILE A 204 -20.87 -9.20 7.60
N TRP A 205 -21.13 -8.73 8.83
CA TRP A 205 -20.41 -9.16 10.02
C TRP A 205 -21.32 -9.82 11.07
N LEU A 206 -21.03 -11.08 11.40
CA LEU A 206 -21.70 -11.85 12.45
C LEU A 206 -20.84 -11.84 13.71
N PHE A 207 -21.17 -10.97 14.67
CA PHE A 207 -20.41 -10.81 15.90
C PHE A 207 -21.18 -11.33 17.12
N CYS A 208 -20.61 -12.29 17.84
CA CYS A 208 -21.21 -12.98 18.99
C CYS A 208 -22.65 -13.44 18.73
N SER A 209 -22.91 -13.89 17.50
CA SER A 209 -24.24 -14.23 16.99
C SER A 209 -24.29 -15.70 16.61
N SER A 210 -25.46 -16.35 16.60
CA SER A 210 -25.57 -17.79 16.32
C SER A 210 -26.80 -18.13 15.48
N ASN A 211 -26.79 -19.29 14.83
CA ASN A 211 -27.92 -19.89 14.12
C ASN A 211 -28.56 -19.01 13.02
N ASN A 212 -27.83 -18.00 12.52
CA ASN A 212 -28.29 -17.20 11.40
C ASN A 212 -28.24 -17.99 10.08
N THR A 213 -29.21 -17.75 9.20
CA THR A 213 -29.31 -18.35 7.87
C THR A 213 -29.04 -17.31 6.79
N LEU A 214 -28.04 -17.55 5.95
CA LEU A 214 -27.69 -16.67 4.82
C LEU A 214 -27.89 -17.44 3.51
N THR A 215 -28.66 -16.88 2.57
CA THR A 215 -28.79 -17.42 1.21
C THR A 215 -28.82 -16.31 0.17
N ARG A 216 -28.20 -16.52 -0.98
CA ARG A 216 -28.21 -15.61 -2.15
C ARG A 216 -27.73 -14.19 -1.87
N ASN A 217 -26.90 -13.96 -0.86
CA ASN A 217 -26.35 -12.63 -0.60
C ASN A 217 -25.10 -12.38 -1.47
N THR A 218 -25.02 -11.19 -2.05
CA THR A 218 -23.89 -10.74 -2.87
C THR A 218 -23.12 -9.67 -2.11
N ILE A 219 -21.85 -9.93 -1.81
CA ILE A 219 -21.01 -9.05 -1.00
C ILE A 219 -19.76 -8.71 -1.80
N SER A 220 -19.42 -7.43 -1.98
CA SER A 220 -18.25 -7.08 -2.81
C SER A 220 -17.67 -5.71 -2.56
N GLY A 221 -16.36 -5.54 -2.75
CA GLY A 221 -15.72 -4.22 -2.71
C GLY A 221 -15.76 -3.50 -1.35
N ASN A 222 -15.99 -4.23 -0.25
CA ASN A 222 -15.85 -3.70 1.11
C ASN A 222 -14.38 -3.83 1.57
N MET A 223 -13.98 -3.17 2.65
CA MET A 223 -12.65 -3.41 3.25
C MET A 223 -12.50 -4.88 3.65
N TYR A 224 -13.52 -5.42 4.33
CA TYR A 224 -13.68 -6.85 4.63
C TYR A 224 -15.07 -7.32 4.22
N ASN A 225 -15.20 -8.19 3.22
CA ASN A 225 -16.50 -8.63 2.72
C ASN A 225 -17.32 -9.39 3.78
N PHE A 226 -16.82 -10.53 4.25
CA PHE A 226 -17.56 -11.39 5.18
C PHE A 226 -16.71 -11.76 6.41
N GLY A 227 -17.36 -11.90 7.56
CA GLY A 227 -16.69 -12.30 8.80
C GLY A 227 -17.60 -12.88 9.87
N VAL A 228 -17.05 -13.79 10.68
CA VAL A 228 -17.74 -14.40 11.82
C VAL A 228 -16.83 -14.41 13.03
N ASN A 229 -17.28 -13.83 14.14
CA ASN A 229 -16.48 -13.80 15.37
C ASN A 229 -17.31 -14.12 16.60
N GLY A 230 -16.72 -14.85 17.55
CA GLY A 230 -17.30 -15.03 18.86
C GLY A 230 -16.37 -15.72 19.86
N LEU A 231 -16.70 -15.60 21.14
CA LEU A 231 -15.91 -16.12 22.26
C LEU A 231 -16.14 -17.61 22.57
N GLY A 232 -17.07 -18.27 21.87
CA GLY A 232 -17.47 -19.63 22.19
C GLY A 232 -18.05 -20.37 21.00
N PHE A 233 -18.03 -21.69 21.09
CA PHE A 233 -18.45 -22.64 20.07
C PHE A 233 -19.76 -22.28 19.34
N SER A 234 -20.81 -21.95 20.10
CA SER A 234 -22.14 -21.68 19.53
C SER A 234 -22.18 -20.49 18.60
N TYR A 235 -21.26 -19.53 18.73
CA TYR A 235 -21.21 -18.33 17.88
C TYR A 235 -20.63 -18.58 16.48
N TYR A 236 -20.12 -19.79 16.21
CA TYR A 236 -19.68 -20.19 14.88
C TYR A 236 -20.69 -21.11 14.19
N ILE A 237 -21.81 -21.42 14.83
CA ILE A 237 -22.83 -22.29 14.25
C ILE A 237 -23.79 -21.43 13.44
N HIS A 238 -23.66 -21.47 12.11
CA HIS A 238 -24.51 -20.76 11.16
C HIS A 238 -24.91 -21.66 9.99
N ASN A 239 -26.03 -21.34 9.34
CA ASN A 239 -26.48 -21.98 8.12
C ASN A 239 -26.23 -21.06 6.92
N ILE A 240 -25.03 -21.13 6.35
CA ILE A 240 -24.61 -20.28 5.24
C ILE A 240 -24.35 -21.19 4.05
N ASP A 241 -25.21 -21.12 3.05
CA ASP A 241 -25.11 -21.99 1.87
C ASP A 241 -24.21 -21.39 0.77
N THR A 242 -23.93 -22.19 -0.25
CA THR A 242 -23.05 -21.84 -1.37
C THR A 242 -23.69 -20.86 -2.36
N SER A 243 -24.91 -20.39 -2.13
CA SER A 243 -25.52 -19.36 -2.97
C SER A 243 -25.08 -17.94 -2.58
N ASN A 244 -24.36 -17.78 -1.47
CA ASN A 244 -23.74 -16.52 -1.07
C ASN A 244 -22.37 -16.35 -1.72
N THR A 245 -22.03 -15.12 -2.11
CA THR A 245 -20.77 -14.82 -2.78
C THR A 245 -20.06 -13.60 -2.18
N VAL A 246 -18.73 -13.67 -2.13
CA VAL A 246 -17.83 -12.53 -1.90
C VAL A 246 -17.02 -12.25 -3.18
N ASP A 247 -17.04 -11.01 -3.69
CA ASP A 247 -16.37 -10.61 -4.94
C ASP A 247 -16.64 -11.58 -6.12
N GLY A 248 -17.89 -12.04 -6.24
CA GLY A 248 -18.32 -12.99 -7.27
C GLY A 248 -17.91 -14.45 -7.06
N ARG A 249 -17.26 -14.78 -5.94
CA ARG A 249 -16.79 -16.13 -5.59
C ARG A 249 -17.58 -16.72 -4.42
N THR A 250 -17.77 -18.03 -4.39
CA THR A 250 -18.64 -18.71 -3.42
C THR A 250 -18.08 -18.67 -1.99
N ILE A 251 -18.96 -18.43 -1.01
CA ILE A 251 -18.65 -18.64 0.41
C ILE A 251 -18.80 -20.13 0.74
N TYR A 252 -17.74 -20.75 1.24
CA TYR A 252 -17.80 -22.10 1.80
C TYR A 252 -17.73 -22.03 3.32
N TYR A 253 -18.90 -22.17 3.97
CA TYR A 253 -19.03 -22.23 5.42
C TYR A 253 -19.51 -23.62 5.85
N TRP A 254 -18.61 -24.45 6.34
CA TRP A 254 -18.87 -25.85 6.66
C TRP A 254 -18.95 -26.07 8.15
N VAL A 255 -20.10 -26.57 8.62
CA VAL A 255 -20.35 -26.95 10.01
C VAL A 255 -20.54 -28.47 10.08
N ASP A 256 -19.94 -29.12 11.08
CA ASP A 256 -20.07 -30.56 11.35
C ASP A 256 -19.72 -31.45 10.14
N GLN A 257 -18.73 -31.05 9.35
CA GLN A 257 -18.29 -31.80 8.17
C GLN A 257 -17.11 -32.72 8.49
N GLN A 258 -16.98 -33.78 7.69
CA GLN A 258 -15.89 -34.73 7.82
C GLN A 258 -15.43 -35.28 6.45
N ASP A 259 -14.13 -35.54 6.32
CA ASP A 259 -13.51 -36.26 5.19
C ASP A 259 -13.76 -35.60 3.82
N LYS A 260 -13.58 -34.27 3.75
CA LYS A 260 -13.88 -33.47 2.56
C LYS A 260 -12.81 -32.42 2.25
N GLN A 261 -12.76 -32.00 1.00
CA GLN A 261 -11.92 -30.90 0.54
C GLN A 261 -12.79 -29.72 0.10
N ILE A 262 -12.44 -28.51 0.54
CA ILE A 262 -13.09 -27.28 0.07
C ILE A 262 -12.82 -27.09 -1.44
N PRO A 263 -13.86 -26.79 -2.25
CA PRO A 263 -13.67 -26.48 -3.67
C PRO A 263 -12.80 -25.22 -3.91
N SER A 264 -12.08 -25.20 -5.03
CA SER A 264 -11.06 -24.17 -5.34
C SER A 264 -11.62 -22.80 -5.74
N ASP A 265 -12.91 -22.71 -6.05
CA ASP A 265 -13.60 -21.47 -6.42
C ASP A 265 -13.98 -20.59 -5.22
N ALA A 266 -13.65 -21.02 -4.00
CA ALA A 266 -13.92 -20.30 -2.76
C ALA A 266 -13.44 -18.83 -2.80
N GLY A 267 -14.30 -17.92 -2.34
CA GLY A 267 -13.97 -16.54 -2.00
C GLY A 267 -13.78 -16.31 -0.50
N PHE A 268 -14.39 -17.16 0.33
CA PHE A 268 -14.25 -17.21 1.79
C PHE A 268 -14.30 -18.67 2.25
N VAL A 269 -13.51 -19.02 3.29
CA VAL A 269 -13.51 -20.37 3.87
C VAL A 269 -13.68 -20.33 5.38
N GLY A 270 -14.81 -20.84 5.87
CA GLY A 270 -15.08 -21.09 7.28
C GLY A 270 -15.33 -22.57 7.53
N VAL A 271 -14.57 -23.18 8.44
CA VAL A 271 -14.68 -24.59 8.79
C VAL A 271 -14.84 -24.73 10.29
N VAL A 272 -16.02 -25.17 10.70
CA VAL A 272 -16.49 -25.17 12.08
C VAL A 272 -16.82 -26.59 12.53
N ASN A 273 -16.36 -26.96 13.72
CA ASN A 273 -16.62 -28.26 14.35
C ASN A 273 -16.38 -29.48 13.44
N SER A 274 -15.41 -29.37 12.54
CA SER A 274 -15.23 -30.35 11.47
C SER A 274 -13.94 -31.14 11.66
N THR A 275 -13.82 -32.28 10.99
CA THR A 275 -12.60 -33.09 11.06
C THR A 275 -12.13 -33.59 9.71
N ASN A 276 -10.81 -33.70 9.53
CA ASN A 276 -10.23 -34.18 8.27
C ASN A 276 -10.74 -33.39 7.05
N ILE A 277 -10.73 -32.07 7.19
CA ILE A 277 -11.04 -31.13 6.10
C ILE A 277 -9.75 -30.66 5.45
N THR A 278 -9.72 -30.57 4.13
CA THR A 278 -8.58 -30.00 3.39
C THR A 278 -8.99 -28.69 2.70
N VAL A 279 -8.23 -27.63 2.96
CA VAL A 279 -8.29 -26.35 2.23
C VAL A 279 -6.99 -26.23 1.45
N ARG A 280 -7.04 -26.09 0.13
CA ARG A 280 -5.81 -25.99 -0.66
C ARG A 280 -5.94 -25.25 -1.99
N ASP A 281 -4.79 -24.77 -2.45
CA ASP A 281 -4.57 -24.25 -3.81
C ASP A 281 -5.53 -23.09 -4.18
N MET A 282 -5.60 -22.07 -3.31
CA MET A 282 -6.51 -20.93 -3.51
C MET A 282 -5.96 -19.62 -2.93
N THR A 283 -6.52 -18.51 -3.41
CA THR A 283 -6.22 -17.15 -2.94
C THR A 283 -7.47 -16.53 -2.32
N LEU A 284 -7.36 -16.03 -1.09
CA LEU A 284 -8.48 -15.52 -0.29
C LEU A 284 -8.14 -14.11 0.20
N THR A 285 -8.92 -13.11 -0.20
CA THR A 285 -8.60 -11.70 0.04
C THR A 285 -9.79 -10.88 0.44
N LYS A 286 -9.56 -9.76 1.15
CA LYS A 286 -10.60 -8.79 1.52
C LYS A 286 -11.74 -9.42 2.32
N ASN A 287 -11.42 -10.30 3.26
CA ASN A 287 -12.36 -10.88 4.21
C ASN A 287 -11.91 -10.59 5.64
N TYR A 288 -12.81 -10.79 6.61
CA TYR A 288 -12.36 -10.77 8.00
C TYR A 288 -11.43 -11.96 8.26
N GLU A 289 -11.84 -13.17 7.91
CA GLU A 289 -10.95 -14.33 7.82
C GLU A 289 -10.70 -14.73 6.38
N GLY A 290 -9.43 -14.90 5.98
CA GLY A 290 -9.09 -15.64 4.77
C GLY A 290 -9.51 -17.10 4.96
N VAL A 291 -8.89 -17.78 5.92
CA VAL A 291 -9.29 -19.12 6.38
C VAL A 291 -9.60 -19.12 7.88
N LEU A 292 -10.83 -19.49 8.24
CA LEU A 292 -11.25 -19.73 9.61
C LEU A 292 -11.39 -21.23 9.90
N PHE A 293 -10.61 -21.75 10.85
CA PHE A 293 -10.86 -23.02 11.51
C PHE A 293 -11.34 -22.75 12.94
N ALA A 294 -12.60 -23.07 13.25
CA ALA A 294 -13.16 -22.96 14.59
C ALA A 294 -13.56 -24.34 15.13
N HIS A 295 -13.00 -24.76 16.26
CA HIS A 295 -13.24 -26.10 16.81
C HIS A 295 -12.98 -27.26 15.82
N THR A 296 -12.04 -27.06 14.88
CA THR A 296 -11.74 -28.00 13.80
C THR A 296 -10.48 -28.79 14.12
N LYS A 297 -10.47 -30.09 13.79
CA LYS A 297 -9.37 -31.00 14.16
C LYS A 297 -8.95 -31.96 13.07
N ASN A 298 -7.68 -32.37 13.09
CA ASN A 298 -7.13 -33.33 12.11
C ASN A 298 -7.27 -32.85 10.66
N SER A 299 -7.27 -31.55 10.41
CA SER A 299 -7.52 -30.93 9.11
C SER A 299 -6.24 -30.28 8.54
N ARG A 300 -6.28 -29.87 7.28
CA ARG A 300 -5.12 -29.39 6.52
C ARG A 300 -5.41 -28.07 5.79
N ILE A 301 -4.46 -27.14 5.82
CA ILE A 301 -4.44 -25.91 5.03
C ILE A 301 -3.13 -25.92 4.23
N GLU A 302 -3.22 -26.00 2.91
CA GLU A 302 -2.06 -26.26 2.04
C GLU A 302 -2.00 -25.32 0.84
N ASN A 303 -0.86 -24.66 0.60
CA ASN A 303 -0.67 -23.77 -0.56
C ASN A 303 -1.78 -22.72 -0.70
N VAL A 304 -2.28 -22.18 0.41
CA VAL A 304 -3.25 -21.09 0.42
C VAL A 304 -2.52 -19.76 0.51
N SER A 305 -2.91 -18.80 -0.34
CA SER A 305 -2.44 -17.41 -0.27
C SER A 305 -3.54 -16.52 0.32
N THR A 306 -3.22 -15.76 1.36
CA THR A 306 -4.18 -14.87 2.02
C THR A 306 -3.63 -13.45 2.10
N SER A 307 -4.37 -12.47 1.59
CA SER A 307 -3.97 -11.05 1.63
C SER A 307 -5.10 -10.05 1.84
N ASN A 308 -4.81 -8.90 2.43
CA ASN A 308 -5.78 -7.86 2.73
C ASN A 308 -6.97 -8.36 3.57
N ASN A 309 -6.75 -9.32 4.47
CA ASN A 309 -7.75 -9.80 5.42
C ASN A 309 -7.49 -9.27 6.83
N LYS A 310 -8.50 -9.31 7.71
CA LYS A 310 -8.24 -9.06 9.14
C LYS A 310 -7.34 -10.16 9.71
N TYR A 311 -7.64 -11.41 9.37
CA TYR A 311 -6.84 -12.58 9.67
C TYR A 311 -6.60 -13.35 8.37
N GLY A 312 -5.34 -13.56 7.99
CA GLY A 312 -5.01 -14.43 6.88
C GLY A 312 -5.48 -15.86 7.17
N ILE A 313 -4.89 -16.48 8.20
CA ILE A 313 -5.29 -17.80 8.70
C ILE A 313 -5.53 -17.72 10.21
N TRP A 314 -6.76 -18.04 10.64
CA TRP A 314 -7.14 -18.08 12.05
C TRP A 314 -7.60 -19.48 12.47
N LEU A 315 -6.89 -20.05 13.44
CA LEU A 315 -7.30 -21.26 14.15
C LEU A 315 -7.79 -20.85 15.55
N SER A 316 -9.07 -21.10 15.83
CA SER A 316 -9.72 -20.89 17.12
C SER A 316 -10.17 -22.22 17.69
N ASP A 317 -9.69 -22.58 18.89
CA ASP A 317 -9.99 -23.85 19.57
C ASP A 317 -9.81 -25.09 18.67
N SER A 318 -8.85 -25.03 17.74
CA SER A 318 -8.69 -25.97 16.64
C SER A 318 -7.36 -26.71 16.74
N SER A 319 -7.41 -28.03 16.91
CA SER A 319 -6.24 -28.81 17.33
C SER A 319 -5.87 -29.93 16.36
N ASN A 320 -4.59 -30.31 16.34
CA ASN A 320 -4.05 -31.38 15.49
C ASN A 320 -4.19 -31.11 13.98
N ASN A 321 -4.09 -29.85 13.55
CA ASN A 321 -4.17 -29.48 12.14
C ASN A 321 -2.77 -29.28 11.53
N THR A 322 -2.67 -29.36 10.20
CA THR A 322 -1.43 -29.14 9.44
C THR A 322 -1.56 -27.92 8.54
N LEU A 323 -0.61 -26.99 8.63
CA LEU A 323 -0.47 -25.82 7.77
C LEU A 323 0.84 -25.97 6.99
N VAL A 324 0.77 -26.10 5.67
CA VAL A 324 1.96 -26.31 4.84
C VAL A 324 1.97 -25.44 3.59
N GLY A 325 3.10 -24.78 3.31
CA GLY A 325 3.28 -24.06 2.04
C GLY A 325 2.39 -22.82 1.88
N ASN A 326 1.80 -22.30 2.96
CA ASN A 326 0.86 -21.17 2.87
C ASN A 326 1.60 -19.83 2.85
N ILE A 327 1.00 -18.84 2.19
CA ILE A 327 1.50 -17.47 2.11
C ILE A 327 0.49 -16.54 2.77
N ALA A 328 0.83 -15.96 3.92
CA ALA A 328 0.00 -14.96 4.59
C ALA A 328 0.68 -13.59 4.54
N ASN A 329 0.24 -12.72 3.62
CA ASN A 329 0.86 -11.41 3.40
C ASN A 329 -0.12 -10.24 3.43
N SER A 330 0.32 -9.06 3.87
CA SER A 330 -0.51 -7.83 3.83
C SER A 330 -1.88 -7.97 4.51
N ASN A 331 -1.96 -8.75 5.60
CA ASN A 331 -3.14 -8.86 6.46
C ASN A 331 -2.91 -8.07 7.77
N ASP A 332 -3.96 -7.80 8.52
CA ASP A 332 -3.78 -7.28 9.89
C ASP A 332 -3.10 -8.31 10.80
N TYR A 333 -3.50 -9.57 10.67
CA TYR A 333 -2.87 -10.73 11.31
C TYR A 333 -2.55 -11.78 10.24
N GLY A 334 -1.31 -12.25 10.17
CA GLY A 334 -0.89 -13.29 9.22
C GLY A 334 -1.45 -14.67 9.60
N ILE A 335 -0.78 -15.36 10.52
CA ILE A 335 -1.24 -16.65 11.06
C ILE A 335 -1.40 -16.55 12.57
N ARG A 336 -2.62 -16.82 13.06
CA ARG A 336 -2.96 -16.76 14.48
C ARG A 336 -3.53 -18.08 15.00
N LEU A 337 -2.91 -18.62 16.04
CA LEU A 337 -3.36 -19.81 16.76
C LEU A 337 -3.91 -19.40 18.13
N HIS A 338 -5.21 -19.56 18.34
CA HIS A 338 -5.90 -19.21 19.58
C HIS A 338 -6.50 -20.46 20.23
N SER A 339 -6.08 -20.78 21.45
CA SER A 339 -6.52 -21.98 22.19
C SER A 339 -6.42 -23.28 21.39
N SER A 340 -5.43 -23.35 20.49
CA SER A 340 -5.39 -24.33 19.39
C SER A 340 -4.16 -25.21 19.52
N SER A 341 -4.30 -26.44 20.02
CA SER A 341 -3.18 -27.31 20.40
C SER A 341 -2.65 -28.21 19.27
N ASN A 342 -1.38 -28.62 19.38
CA ASN A 342 -0.77 -29.68 18.58
C ASN A 342 -0.86 -29.46 17.05
N ASN A 343 -0.81 -28.22 16.59
CA ASN A 343 -0.80 -27.93 15.16
C ASN A 343 0.62 -28.03 14.60
N THR A 344 0.73 -28.45 13.34
CA THR A 344 2.00 -28.60 12.62
C THR A 344 2.11 -27.55 11.53
N LEU A 345 3.14 -26.70 11.58
CA LEU A 345 3.42 -25.68 10.56
C LEU A 345 4.76 -25.99 9.90
N THR A 346 4.78 -26.05 8.57
CA THR A 346 6.01 -26.22 7.77
C THR A 346 5.94 -25.37 6.49
N LYS A 347 7.05 -24.75 6.10
CA LYS A 347 7.19 -24.01 4.84
C LYS A 347 6.15 -22.90 4.62
N ASN A 348 5.65 -22.28 5.68
CA ASN A 348 4.73 -21.15 5.56
C ASN A 348 5.51 -19.83 5.50
N THR A 349 5.13 -18.93 4.59
CA THR A 349 5.72 -17.60 4.42
C THR A 349 4.76 -16.54 4.93
N ILE A 350 5.21 -15.74 5.88
CA ILE A 350 4.40 -14.72 6.56
C ILE A 350 5.13 -13.39 6.46
N SER A 351 4.56 -12.38 5.82
CA SER A 351 5.29 -11.11 5.58
C SER A 351 4.38 -9.91 5.34
N GLY A 352 4.83 -8.71 5.68
CA GLY A 352 4.09 -7.47 5.39
C GLY A 352 2.73 -7.36 6.09
N ASN A 353 2.48 -8.18 7.12
CA ASN A 353 1.29 -8.07 7.96
C ASN A 353 1.55 -7.09 9.12
N THR A 354 0.50 -6.45 9.65
CA THR A 354 0.61 -5.65 10.87
C THR A 354 1.09 -6.50 12.05
N ARG A 355 0.62 -7.75 12.14
CA ARG A 355 1.11 -8.80 13.04
C ARG A 355 1.30 -10.09 12.26
N ASN A 356 2.55 -10.52 12.08
CA ASN A 356 2.87 -11.69 11.27
C ASN A 356 2.40 -12.98 11.95
N PHE A 357 2.99 -13.34 13.09
CA PHE A 357 2.72 -14.62 13.75
C PHE A 357 2.33 -14.47 15.22
N GLY A 358 1.41 -15.32 15.69
CA GLY A 358 0.97 -15.31 17.09
C GLY A 358 0.35 -16.63 17.56
N VAL A 359 0.71 -17.01 18.80
CA VAL A 359 0.06 -18.08 19.56
C VAL A 359 -0.49 -17.52 20.86
N PHE A 360 -1.70 -17.91 21.23
CA PHE A 360 -2.39 -17.44 22.43
C PHE A 360 -3.20 -18.56 23.08
N GLY A 361 -3.24 -18.59 24.42
CA GLY A 361 -4.07 -19.48 25.20
C GLY A 361 -3.86 -19.27 26.70
N ASP A 362 -4.59 -20.02 27.52
CA ASP A 362 -4.57 -19.94 29.00
C ASP A 362 -3.88 -21.14 29.68
N ARG A 363 -3.53 -22.19 28.91
CA ARG A 363 -2.87 -23.40 29.41
C ARG A 363 -1.78 -23.89 28.47
N ILE A 364 -0.80 -24.58 29.04
CA ILE A 364 0.39 -25.11 28.33
C ILE A 364 0.08 -25.86 27.02
N SER A 365 -1.01 -26.64 26.98
CA SER A 365 -1.38 -27.39 25.78
C SER A 365 -1.67 -26.47 24.60
N HIS A 366 -2.22 -25.28 24.82
CA HIS A 366 -2.51 -24.31 23.75
C HIS A 366 -1.24 -23.75 23.09
N TYR A 367 -0.11 -23.81 23.80
CA TYR A 367 1.21 -23.39 23.30
C TYR A 367 2.05 -24.57 22.78
N THR A 368 1.56 -25.81 22.89
CA THR A 368 2.29 -26.97 22.40
C THR A 368 2.04 -27.12 20.90
N GLN A 369 2.98 -26.67 20.08
CA GLN A 369 2.93 -26.72 18.61
C GLN A 369 4.14 -27.45 18.02
N SER A 370 4.02 -27.93 16.79
CA SER A 370 5.14 -28.40 15.98
C SER A 370 5.40 -27.40 14.85
N ILE A 371 6.32 -26.46 15.06
CA ILE A 371 6.64 -25.41 14.10
C ILE A 371 8.15 -25.47 13.86
N ASP A 372 8.56 -25.78 12.63
CA ASP A 372 9.97 -25.85 12.27
C ASP A 372 10.48 -24.53 11.66
N ALA A 373 11.81 -24.44 11.51
CA ALA A 373 12.50 -23.27 10.97
C ALA A 373 12.27 -23.03 9.47
N SER A 374 11.54 -23.91 8.77
CA SER A 374 11.16 -23.68 7.37
C SER A 374 10.02 -22.67 7.22
N ASN A 375 9.33 -22.35 8.32
CA ASN A 375 8.39 -21.24 8.37
C ASN A 375 9.15 -19.93 8.55
N THR A 376 8.75 -18.90 7.81
CA THR A 376 9.47 -17.61 7.80
C THR A 376 8.54 -16.43 8.11
N VAL A 377 9.02 -15.51 8.94
CA VAL A 377 8.47 -14.15 9.11
C VAL A 377 9.42 -13.16 8.45
N ASN A 378 8.94 -12.39 7.46
CA ASN A 378 9.74 -11.43 6.68
C ASN A 378 11.06 -12.03 6.17
N GLY A 379 10.99 -13.23 5.60
CA GLY A 379 12.15 -13.97 5.07
C GLY A 379 13.05 -14.62 6.12
N LYS A 380 12.79 -14.43 7.42
CA LYS A 380 13.60 -14.98 8.53
C LYS A 380 12.92 -16.18 9.21
N PRO A 381 13.65 -17.21 9.64
CA PRO A 381 13.08 -18.39 10.29
C PRO A 381 12.28 -18.09 11.58
N ILE A 382 11.21 -18.85 11.80
CA ILE A 382 10.53 -18.94 13.09
C ILE A 382 11.24 -19.97 13.96
N TYR A 383 11.68 -19.56 15.15
CA TYR A 383 12.18 -20.49 16.18
C TYR A 383 11.14 -20.65 17.28
N TYR A 384 10.38 -21.75 17.20
CA TYR A 384 9.37 -22.13 18.18
C TYR A 384 9.78 -23.41 18.91
N TRP A 385 10.33 -23.28 20.11
CA TRP A 385 10.93 -24.38 20.85
C TRP A 385 10.03 -24.84 21.99
N VAL A 386 9.66 -26.13 21.95
CA VAL A 386 8.86 -26.77 22.99
C VAL A 386 9.71 -27.84 23.69
N ASN A 387 9.66 -27.88 25.03
CA ASN A 387 10.36 -28.88 25.85
C ASN A 387 11.89 -28.93 25.63
N GLN A 388 12.52 -27.79 25.38
CA GLN A 388 13.97 -27.71 25.14
C GLN A 388 14.73 -27.37 26.42
N ARG A 389 16.02 -27.74 26.45
CA ARG A 389 16.95 -27.41 27.53
C ARG A 389 18.32 -27.03 27.00
N ASP A 390 19.00 -26.13 27.71
CA ASP A 390 20.44 -25.84 27.56
C ASP A 390 20.84 -25.40 26.14
N LYS A 391 20.08 -24.47 25.55
CA LYS A 391 20.26 -24.05 24.16
C LYS A 391 20.16 -22.53 23.97
N ILE A 392 20.73 -22.05 22.87
CA ILE A 392 20.69 -20.65 22.44
C ILE A 392 19.92 -20.57 21.13
N ILE A 393 18.91 -19.71 21.06
CA ILE A 393 18.16 -19.46 19.83
C ILE A 393 19.10 -18.82 18.79
N PRO A 394 19.11 -19.28 17.52
CA PRO A 394 19.89 -18.62 16.47
C PRO A 394 19.47 -17.16 16.26
N SER A 395 20.43 -16.29 15.96
CA SER A 395 20.25 -14.83 15.90
C SER A 395 19.50 -14.33 14.66
N ASP A 396 19.25 -15.19 13.67
CA ASP A 396 18.55 -14.86 12.42
C ASP A 396 17.02 -15.00 12.53
N ALA A 397 16.46 -15.05 13.74
CA ALA A 397 15.04 -15.24 13.99
C ALA A 397 14.15 -14.10 13.43
N GLY A 398 13.00 -14.48 12.86
CA GLY A 398 11.88 -13.58 12.55
C GLY A 398 10.80 -13.56 13.64
N PHE A 399 10.71 -14.64 14.43
CA PHE A 399 9.85 -14.79 15.60
C PHE A 399 10.47 -15.79 16.59
N VAL A 400 10.32 -15.55 17.89
CA VAL A 400 10.79 -16.44 18.95
C VAL A 400 9.68 -16.83 19.91
N GLY A 401 9.40 -18.13 20.00
CA GLY A 401 8.52 -18.72 21.01
C GLY A 401 9.23 -19.83 21.78
N VAL A 402 9.28 -19.73 23.10
CA VAL A 402 9.91 -20.73 23.97
C VAL A 402 8.89 -21.23 24.98
N VAL A 403 8.53 -22.49 24.86
CA VAL A 403 7.42 -23.11 25.58
C VAL A 403 7.92 -24.29 26.42
N ASN A 404 7.54 -24.32 27.70
CA ASN A 404 7.86 -25.40 28.65
C ASN A 404 9.35 -25.81 28.64
N SER A 405 10.24 -24.82 28.60
CA SER A 405 11.68 -25.04 28.40
C SER A 405 12.49 -24.50 29.58
N THR A 406 13.75 -24.93 29.69
CA THR A 406 14.63 -24.51 30.79
C THR A 406 16.00 -24.12 30.27
N ASN A 407 16.63 -23.08 30.83
CA ASN A 407 17.98 -22.69 30.44
C ASN A 407 18.12 -22.42 28.93
N ILE A 408 17.18 -21.63 28.39
CA ILE A 408 17.21 -21.16 27.01
C ILE A 408 17.74 -19.72 26.99
N THR A 409 18.60 -19.39 26.04
CA THR A 409 19.05 -18.01 25.82
C THR A 409 18.52 -17.48 24.49
N VAL A 410 17.84 -16.33 24.52
CA VAL A 410 17.46 -15.54 23.35
C VAL A 410 18.37 -14.32 23.33
N LYS A 411 19.15 -14.12 22.27
CA LYS A 411 20.05 -12.96 22.21
C LYS A 411 20.41 -12.45 20.82
N ASP A 412 20.85 -11.20 20.79
CA ASP A 412 21.48 -10.53 19.65
C ASP A 412 20.58 -10.53 18.39
N MET A 413 19.33 -10.04 18.54
CA MET A 413 18.35 -10.05 17.44
C MET A 413 17.31 -8.92 17.53
N THR A 414 16.65 -8.65 16.40
CA THR A 414 15.57 -7.66 16.27
C THR A 414 14.29 -8.35 15.79
N LEU A 415 13.21 -8.18 16.55
CA LEU A 415 11.93 -8.86 16.35
C LEU A 415 10.79 -7.84 16.24
N THR A 416 10.17 -7.75 15.06
CA THR A 416 9.18 -6.71 14.75
C THR A 416 7.94 -7.25 14.05
N ASN A 417 6.84 -6.50 14.17
CA ASN A 417 5.58 -6.78 13.49
C ASN A 417 5.03 -8.18 13.78
N ASN A 418 5.07 -8.62 15.05
CA ASN A 418 4.49 -9.89 15.51
C ASN A 418 3.44 -9.66 16.60
N ASP A 419 2.69 -10.70 16.96
CA ASP A 419 1.82 -10.63 18.14
C ASP A 419 2.69 -10.47 19.42
N LYS A 420 3.80 -11.21 19.49
CA LYS A 420 4.82 -11.06 20.54
C LYS A 420 6.17 -10.97 19.87
N GLY A 421 7.03 -10.05 20.31
CA GLY A 421 8.44 -10.05 19.91
C GLY A 421 9.11 -11.33 20.42
N VAL A 422 9.14 -11.50 21.75
CA VAL A 422 9.56 -12.75 22.41
C VAL A 422 8.44 -13.30 23.28
N LEU A 423 8.11 -14.58 23.11
CA LEU A 423 7.17 -15.30 23.97
C LEU A 423 7.90 -16.36 24.80
N PHE A 424 7.88 -16.22 26.13
CA PHE A 424 8.23 -17.27 27.09
C PHE A 424 6.95 -17.78 27.75
N ALA A 425 6.55 -19.03 27.47
CA ALA A 425 5.39 -19.66 28.10
C ALA A 425 5.83 -20.89 28.90
N TYR A 426 5.55 -20.95 30.20
CA TYR A 426 5.99 -22.04 31.08
C TYR A 426 7.52 -22.26 31.09
N THR A 427 8.30 -21.19 30.87
CA THR A 427 9.76 -21.27 30.70
C THR A 427 10.48 -20.82 31.96
N LYS A 428 11.57 -21.52 32.32
CA LYS A 428 12.28 -21.31 33.58
C LYS A 428 13.79 -21.17 33.41
N ASN A 429 14.45 -20.50 34.35
CA ASN A 429 15.92 -20.41 34.40
C ASN A 429 16.54 -19.96 33.07
N SER A 430 15.86 -19.09 32.31
CA SER A 430 16.20 -18.73 30.94
C SER A 430 16.54 -17.24 30.83
N LYS A 431 17.15 -16.83 29.71
CA LYS A 431 17.68 -15.47 29.53
C LYS A 431 17.20 -14.85 28.22
N ILE A 432 16.82 -13.57 28.27
CA ILE A 432 16.59 -12.70 27.11
C ILE A 432 17.58 -11.54 27.21
N GLU A 433 18.50 -11.46 26.26
CA GLU A 433 19.63 -10.52 26.31
C GLU A 433 19.89 -9.84 24.98
N ASN A 434 20.09 -8.51 24.96
CA ASN A 434 20.46 -7.81 23.73
C ASN A 434 19.42 -7.99 22.60
N VAL A 435 18.13 -8.03 22.97
CA VAL A 435 17.02 -8.15 22.02
C VAL A 435 16.35 -6.78 21.82
N ILE A 436 16.07 -6.45 20.56
CA ILE A 436 15.28 -5.28 20.18
C ILE A 436 13.89 -5.73 19.75
N THR A 437 12.84 -5.21 20.39
CA THR A 437 11.45 -5.50 20.01
C THR A 437 10.67 -4.22 19.74
N SER A 438 10.07 -4.10 18.55
CA SER A 438 9.22 -2.97 18.17
C SER A 438 8.10 -3.31 17.20
N ASN A 439 7.02 -2.51 17.20
CA ASN A 439 5.82 -2.72 16.38
C ASN A 439 5.14 -4.09 16.60
N ASN A 440 5.37 -4.74 17.74
CA ASN A 440 4.64 -5.94 18.12
C ASN A 440 3.41 -5.58 18.94
N ASP A 441 2.48 -6.51 19.17
CA ASP A 441 1.46 -6.30 20.21
C ASP A 441 2.12 -6.22 21.59
N TYR A 442 2.89 -7.25 21.95
CA TYR A 442 3.71 -7.26 23.16
C TYR A 442 5.18 -7.32 22.77
N GLY A 443 6.04 -6.51 23.37
CA GLY A 443 7.48 -6.59 23.10
C GLY A 443 8.04 -7.92 23.60
N ILE A 444 7.99 -8.13 24.91
CA ILE A 444 8.37 -9.39 25.57
C ILE A 444 7.21 -9.83 26.46
N TRP A 445 6.76 -11.08 26.32
CA TRP A 445 5.72 -11.65 27.19
C TRP A 445 6.20 -12.93 27.88
N LEU A 446 6.17 -12.91 29.21
CA LEU A 446 6.37 -14.05 30.10
C LEU A 446 5.00 -14.51 30.63
N LEU A 447 4.63 -15.75 30.33
CA LEU A 447 3.43 -16.42 30.80
C LEU A 447 3.82 -17.64 31.63
N VAL A 448 3.36 -17.74 32.87
CA VAL A 448 3.67 -18.83 33.81
C VAL A 448 5.17 -19.17 33.86
N SER A 449 6.03 -18.15 33.72
CA SER A 449 7.47 -18.29 33.51
C SER A 449 8.23 -17.71 34.69
N SER A 450 9.18 -18.46 35.25
CA SER A 450 9.85 -18.07 36.49
C SER A 450 11.35 -18.24 36.50
N ASN A 451 12.04 -17.50 37.35
CA ASN A 451 13.50 -17.54 37.47
C ASN A 451 14.24 -17.17 36.17
N ASN A 452 13.67 -16.26 35.36
CA ASN A 452 14.29 -15.81 34.12
C ASN A 452 15.00 -14.47 34.30
N THR A 453 15.95 -14.17 33.40
CA THR A 453 16.67 -12.90 33.37
C THR A 453 16.44 -12.15 32.06
N LEU A 454 15.92 -10.94 32.13
CA LEU A 454 15.76 -10.01 31.01
C LEU A 454 16.78 -8.87 31.22
N ILE A 455 17.78 -8.80 30.36
CA ILE A 455 18.89 -7.86 30.51
C ILE A 455 19.31 -7.23 29.18
N ASN A 456 19.70 -5.96 29.19
CA ASN A 456 20.22 -5.27 28.01
C ASN A 456 19.27 -5.29 26.79
N ASN A 457 17.95 -5.25 27.01
CA ASN A 457 16.99 -5.25 25.91
C ASN A 457 16.49 -3.84 25.60
N ILE A 458 16.13 -3.59 24.33
CA ILE A 458 15.45 -2.37 23.88
C ILE A 458 14.03 -2.76 23.48
N VAL A 459 13.05 -2.37 24.28
CA VAL A 459 11.64 -2.71 24.12
C VAL A 459 10.84 -1.43 23.85
N ARG A 460 10.58 -1.14 22.57
CA ARG A 460 10.03 0.16 22.18
C ARG A 460 8.91 0.12 21.16
N SER A 461 8.01 1.10 21.20
CA SER A 461 7.01 1.31 20.13
C SER A 461 6.16 0.07 19.84
N ASN A 462 5.78 -0.69 20.87
CA ASN A 462 4.86 -1.80 20.72
C ASN A 462 3.40 -1.32 20.88
N ASN A 463 2.49 -1.96 20.16
CA ASN A 463 1.07 -1.62 20.09
C ASN A 463 0.32 -1.90 21.40
N ARG A 464 0.93 -2.58 22.38
CA ARG A 464 0.40 -2.71 23.74
C ARG A 464 1.49 -2.50 24.77
N ASP A 465 1.88 -3.57 25.46
CA ASP A 465 2.82 -3.55 26.56
C ASP A 465 4.23 -3.79 26.06
N GLY A 466 5.20 -3.09 26.63
CA GLY A 466 6.61 -3.38 26.41
C GLY A 466 6.93 -4.78 26.95
N ILE A 467 6.93 -4.91 28.27
CA ILE A 467 7.23 -6.16 28.97
C ILE A 467 6.00 -6.58 29.80
N TYR A 468 5.40 -7.72 29.45
CA TYR A 468 4.23 -8.27 30.12
C TYR A 468 4.58 -9.55 30.90
N LEU A 469 4.24 -9.58 32.19
CA LEU A 469 4.35 -10.74 33.06
C LEU A 469 2.94 -11.16 33.49
N ASP A 470 2.61 -12.40 33.18
CA ASP A 470 1.35 -13.05 33.52
C ASP A 470 1.65 -14.36 34.25
N LEU A 471 1.14 -14.53 35.47
CA LEU A 471 1.42 -15.68 36.36
C LEU A 471 2.93 -15.99 36.49
N SER A 472 3.79 -14.98 36.38
CA SER A 472 5.24 -15.15 36.20
C SER A 472 6.02 -14.53 37.36
N SER A 473 6.73 -15.38 38.12
CA SER A 473 7.37 -14.98 39.39
C SER A 473 8.89 -15.17 39.39
N ASP A 474 9.58 -14.59 40.36
CA ASP A 474 11.02 -14.78 40.56
C ASP A 474 11.91 -14.35 39.38
N ASN A 475 11.46 -13.43 38.51
CA ASN A 475 12.25 -12.97 37.37
C ASN A 475 13.11 -11.75 37.73
N ILE A 476 14.27 -11.64 37.09
CA ILE A 476 15.19 -10.50 37.20
C ILE A 476 15.10 -9.69 35.90
N ILE A 477 14.66 -8.45 35.98
CA ILE A 477 14.49 -7.55 34.84
C ILE A 477 15.30 -6.30 35.11
N THR A 478 16.45 -6.20 34.45
CA THR A 478 17.45 -5.17 34.75
C THR A 478 18.19 -4.67 33.54
N CYS A 479 18.67 -3.42 33.56
CA CYS A 479 19.41 -2.81 32.45
C CYS A 479 18.65 -2.88 31.12
N ASN A 480 17.33 -2.69 31.12
CA ASN A 480 16.53 -2.62 29.89
C ASN A 480 16.10 -1.18 29.59
N TRP A 481 15.94 -0.89 28.30
CA TRP A 481 15.35 0.35 27.80
C TRP A 481 13.93 0.08 27.31
N VAL A 482 12.93 0.63 27.99
CA VAL A 482 11.51 0.39 27.74
C VAL A 482 10.83 1.72 27.42
N GLN A 483 10.44 1.94 26.16
CA GLN A 483 10.01 3.27 25.70
C GLN A 483 8.85 3.28 24.71
N ASN A 484 7.95 4.27 24.78
CA ASN A 484 6.92 4.53 23.76
C ASN A 484 5.99 3.33 23.47
N ASN A 485 5.77 2.45 24.44
CA ASN A 485 4.82 1.35 24.28
C ASN A 485 3.40 1.84 24.58
N MET A 486 2.46 1.57 23.68
CA MET A 486 1.17 2.27 23.59
C MET A 486 0.27 2.09 24.83
N ARG A 487 0.30 0.91 25.47
CA ARG A 487 -0.59 0.59 26.61
C ARG A 487 0.14 0.66 27.95
N GLY A 488 1.44 0.38 27.97
CA GLY A 488 2.30 0.53 29.15
C GLY A 488 3.70 -0.01 28.92
N GLY A 489 4.67 0.43 29.73
CA GLY A 489 6.05 -0.07 29.66
C GLY A 489 6.14 -1.47 30.26
N PHE A 490 5.58 -1.59 31.46
CA PHE A 490 5.43 -2.85 32.17
C PHE A 490 3.97 -3.13 32.50
N CYS A 491 3.58 -4.41 32.41
CA CYS A 491 2.32 -4.90 32.92
C CYS A 491 2.56 -6.19 33.73
N LEU A 492 2.01 -6.27 34.93
CA LEU A 492 2.01 -7.47 35.76
C LEU A 492 0.56 -7.86 36.07
N SER A 493 0.22 -9.14 35.87
CA SER A 493 -1.11 -9.67 36.20
C SER A 493 -1.05 -11.04 36.88
N ASP A 494 -2.19 -11.42 37.45
CA ASP A 494 -2.53 -12.79 37.82
C ASP A 494 -1.55 -13.50 38.79
N GLY A 495 -0.94 -12.76 39.73
CA GLY A 495 -0.05 -13.36 40.73
C GLY A 495 1.43 -13.42 40.33
N SER A 496 1.87 -12.54 39.43
CA SER A 496 3.28 -12.34 39.07
C SER A 496 4.05 -11.66 40.21
N ILE A 497 4.49 -12.44 41.20
CA ILE A 497 5.12 -11.96 42.45
C ILE A 497 6.65 -12.15 42.46
N ASP A 498 7.34 -11.50 43.40
CA ASP A 498 8.77 -11.68 43.64
C ASP A 498 9.66 -11.41 42.41
N ASN A 499 9.20 -10.54 41.51
CA ASN A 499 9.98 -10.10 40.37
C ASN A 499 10.84 -8.88 40.75
N ASN A 500 12.13 -8.94 40.49
CA ASN A 500 13.04 -7.82 40.68
C ASN A 500 13.09 -6.98 39.41
N ILE A 501 12.43 -5.83 39.41
CA ILE A 501 12.42 -4.87 38.30
C ILE A 501 13.25 -3.66 38.70
N SER A 502 14.55 -3.68 38.40
CA SER A 502 15.45 -2.61 38.84
C SER A 502 16.50 -2.24 37.82
N TYR A 503 16.99 -1.00 37.87
CA TYR A 503 18.02 -0.49 36.96
C TYR A 503 17.59 -0.47 35.49
N ASN A 504 16.32 -0.18 35.21
CA ASN A 504 15.77 -0.01 33.86
C ASN A 504 15.49 1.47 33.55
N ASN A 505 15.46 1.80 32.27
CA ASN A 505 14.99 3.07 31.74
C ASN A 505 13.55 2.88 31.25
N VAL A 506 12.57 3.40 31.98
CA VAL A 506 11.13 3.35 31.68
C VAL A 506 10.69 4.73 31.27
N ILE A 507 10.50 4.95 29.97
CA ILE A 507 10.40 6.31 29.42
C ILE A 507 9.17 6.40 28.51
N GLU A 508 8.28 7.35 28.76
CA GLU A 508 7.23 7.77 27.80
C GLU A 508 6.32 6.61 27.34
N ASN A 509 5.96 5.70 28.25
CA ASN A 509 5.03 4.61 27.92
C ASN A 509 3.59 4.94 28.34
N GLY A 510 2.62 4.33 27.66
CA GLY A 510 1.21 4.57 27.90
C GLY A 510 0.72 5.88 27.27
N ASN A 511 -0.31 6.47 27.86
CA ASN A 511 -0.95 7.67 27.31
C ASN A 511 -0.45 8.93 28.02
N TYR A 512 -0.12 9.98 27.27
CA TYR A 512 0.23 11.26 27.90
C TYR A 512 -1.04 11.99 28.39
N ASN A 513 -1.13 12.27 29.69
CA ASN A 513 -2.20 13.07 30.25
C ASN A 513 -1.77 14.53 30.40
N VAL A 514 -2.35 15.37 29.54
CA VAL A 514 -2.12 16.82 29.51
C VAL A 514 -2.52 17.55 30.80
N ALA A 515 -3.45 17.01 31.59
CA ALA A 515 -3.93 17.62 32.83
C ALA A 515 -2.97 17.39 34.01
N THR A 516 -2.27 16.25 34.03
CA THR A 516 -1.27 15.92 35.06
C THR A 516 0.15 16.24 34.62
N GLY A 517 0.36 16.56 33.34
CA GLY A 517 1.68 16.89 32.77
C GLY A 517 2.63 15.69 32.71
N GLY A 518 2.09 14.47 32.71
CA GLY A 518 2.84 13.23 32.79
C GLY A 518 2.25 12.11 31.95
N TRP A 519 3.04 11.06 31.77
CA TRP A 519 2.60 9.82 31.14
C TRP A 519 1.80 8.99 32.13
N GLU A 520 0.62 8.53 31.74
CA GLU A 520 -0.17 7.59 32.50
C GLU A 520 0.15 6.16 32.05
N TRP A 521 0.29 5.29 33.05
CA TRP A 521 0.45 3.84 32.89
C TRP A 521 1.80 3.40 32.32
N GLN A 522 2.87 4.10 32.68
CA GLN A 522 4.23 3.63 32.43
C GLN A 522 4.46 2.24 33.05
N PHE A 523 3.83 1.99 34.19
CA PHE A 523 3.81 0.69 34.87
C PHE A 523 2.40 0.35 35.30
N ARG A 524 1.98 -0.91 35.13
CA ARG A 524 0.65 -1.38 35.52
C ARG A 524 0.72 -2.62 36.38
N ASN A 525 0.17 -2.53 37.58
CA ASN A 525 -0.01 -3.65 38.49
C ASN A 525 -1.50 -4.08 38.51
N TYR A 526 -1.89 -5.01 37.64
CA TYR A 526 -3.25 -5.54 37.57
C TYR A 526 -3.49 -6.74 38.49
N GLN A 527 -2.77 -6.80 39.61
CA GLN A 527 -2.94 -7.79 40.66
C GLN A 527 -2.99 -7.08 42.02
N SER A 528 -3.47 -7.77 43.05
CA SER A 528 -3.52 -7.24 44.43
C SER A 528 -2.18 -7.32 45.17
N ASN A 529 -1.17 -7.96 44.59
CA ASN A 529 0.12 -8.18 45.23
C ASN A 529 1.05 -6.99 45.05
N HIS A 530 1.94 -6.80 46.03
CA HIS A 530 3.03 -5.82 46.00
C HIS A 530 4.03 -6.11 44.87
N VAL A 531 4.58 -5.06 44.29
CA VAL A 531 5.64 -5.14 43.26
C VAL A 531 6.79 -4.21 43.62
N GLU A 532 8.02 -4.72 43.59
CA GLU A 532 9.22 -3.89 43.77
C GLU A 532 9.78 -3.44 42.41
N ALA A 533 9.78 -2.12 42.18
CA ALA A 533 10.26 -1.47 40.95
C ALA A 533 11.30 -0.36 41.25
N LYS A 534 12.28 -0.68 42.10
CA LYS A 534 13.29 0.27 42.62
C LYS A 534 14.44 0.52 41.64
N HIS A 535 15.15 1.61 41.81
CA HIS A 535 16.33 2.02 41.04
C HIS A 535 16.09 2.11 39.53
N ASN A 536 14.85 2.37 39.11
CA ASN A 536 14.53 2.64 37.72
C ASN A 536 14.55 4.15 37.44
N TYR A 537 14.87 4.51 36.20
CA TYR A 537 14.70 5.86 35.68
C TYR A 537 13.37 5.96 34.95
N TRP A 538 12.55 6.97 35.27
CA TRP A 538 11.17 7.09 34.79
C TRP A 538 10.95 8.16 33.70
N GLY A 539 12.05 8.75 33.21
CA GLY A 539 12.03 9.85 32.24
C GLY A 539 12.45 11.20 32.84
N ALA A 540 12.75 12.14 31.96
CA ALA A 540 13.30 13.44 32.35
C ALA A 540 12.25 14.28 33.09
N GLY A 541 12.67 14.95 34.17
CA GLY A 541 11.80 15.85 34.95
C GLY A 541 10.80 15.15 35.87
N MET A 542 10.76 13.82 35.89
CA MET A 542 9.90 13.07 36.81
C MET A 542 10.42 13.14 38.26
N ASN A 543 9.49 13.40 39.18
CA ASN A 543 9.68 13.34 40.63
C ASN A 543 8.72 12.31 41.26
N SER A 544 8.82 12.07 42.57
CA SER A 544 8.00 11.05 43.24
C SER A 544 6.51 11.13 42.93
N SER A 545 5.93 12.34 42.91
CA SER A 545 4.49 12.52 42.68
C SER A 545 4.08 12.24 41.23
N THR A 546 4.92 12.61 40.25
CA THR A 546 4.63 12.35 38.83
C THR A 546 4.89 10.89 38.45
N ILE A 547 5.83 10.23 39.14
CA ILE A 547 6.08 8.80 38.97
C ILE A 547 4.89 8.02 39.50
N ASP A 548 4.46 8.31 40.72
CA ASP A 548 3.29 7.70 41.36
C ASP A 548 2.04 7.81 40.47
N ALA A 549 1.73 9.01 39.96
CA ALA A 549 0.62 9.22 39.01
C ALA A 549 0.79 8.52 37.64
N SER A 550 2.01 8.10 37.29
CA SER A 550 2.30 7.35 36.06
C SER A 550 2.16 5.84 36.23
N ILE A 551 1.96 5.38 37.45
CA ILE A 551 1.78 3.99 37.82
C ILE A 551 0.29 3.74 38.05
N CYS A 552 -0.19 2.58 37.61
CA CYS A 552 -1.55 2.13 37.86
C CYS A 552 -1.50 0.98 38.87
N ASP A 553 -1.87 1.24 40.13
CA ASP A 553 -1.66 0.39 41.30
C ASP A 553 -2.78 0.52 42.38
N TYR A 554 -2.45 0.46 43.67
CA TYR A 554 -3.37 0.30 44.80
C TYR A 554 -4.41 1.42 44.93
N GLU A 555 -4.10 2.60 44.41
CA GLU A 555 -5.01 3.75 44.44
C GLU A 555 -6.18 3.58 43.46
N GLU A 556 -6.09 2.67 42.48
CA GLU A 556 -7.08 2.45 41.43
C GLU A 556 -7.92 1.17 41.58
N GLY A 557 -8.20 0.79 42.83
CA GLY A 557 -9.24 -0.18 43.16
C GLY A 557 -8.81 -1.64 43.13
N GLY A 558 -8.45 -2.17 44.31
CA GLY A 558 -8.22 -3.61 44.53
C GLY A 558 -6.89 -4.15 44.00
N ARG A 559 -5.99 -3.26 43.55
CA ARG A 559 -4.64 -3.58 43.08
C ARG A 559 -3.62 -3.41 44.22
N GLY A 560 -2.42 -3.95 44.05
CA GLY A 560 -1.32 -3.86 45.01
C GLY A 560 -0.37 -2.70 44.71
N GLU A 561 0.38 -2.25 45.70
CA GLU A 561 1.33 -1.14 45.60
C GLU A 561 2.53 -1.47 44.69
N VAL A 562 3.03 -0.47 43.96
CA VAL A 562 4.32 -0.55 43.26
C VAL A 562 5.35 0.30 44.00
N GLU A 563 6.29 -0.36 44.68
CA GLU A 563 7.36 0.33 45.39
C GLU A 563 8.47 0.75 44.41
N PHE A 564 8.46 2.01 44.00
CA PHE A 564 9.42 2.57 43.05
C PHE A 564 10.59 3.33 43.70
N TYR A 565 10.56 3.58 45.02
CA TYR A 565 11.62 4.31 45.73
C TYR A 565 12.70 3.38 46.30
N PRO A 566 14.00 3.71 46.18
CA PRO A 566 14.56 4.90 45.48
C PRO A 566 14.43 4.77 43.96
N PHE A 567 14.28 5.90 43.25
CA PHE A 567 14.31 5.96 41.79
C PHE A 567 15.54 6.77 41.31
N GLU A 568 15.96 6.56 40.06
CA GLU A 568 17.12 7.23 39.49
C GLU A 568 16.73 8.56 38.84
N THR A 569 17.61 9.57 38.94
CA THR A 569 17.37 10.93 38.38
C THR A 569 17.97 11.12 36.98
N LYS A 570 18.74 10.14 36.51
CA LYS A 570 19.34 10.08 35.18
C LYS A 570 19.13 8.69 34.59
N PRO A 571 19.18 8.54 33.26
CA PRO A 571 19.17 7.23 32.63
C PRO A 571 20.21 6.30 33.27
N VAL A 572 19.80 5.08 33.55
CA VAL A 572 20.65 4.04 34.14
C VAL A 572 21.71 3.64 33.11
N PRO A 573 23.02 3.77 33.43
CA PRO A 573 24.09 3.61 32.43
C PRO A 573 24.27 2.19 31.86
N CYS A 574 23.77 1.16 32.55
CA CYS A 574 23.90 -0.21 32.08
C CYS A 574 22.88 -0.58 31.01
N ALA A 575 21.75 0.14 30.92
CA ALA A 575 20.75 -0.12 29.90
C ALA A 575 21.26 0.38 28.53
N PRO A 576 21.09 -0.41 27.46
CA PRO A 576 21.51 0.01 26.12
C PRO A 576 20.68 1.21 25.70
N GLU A 577 21.35 2.29 25.31
CA GLU A 577 20.69 3.41 24.68
C GLU A 577 20.26 2.99 23.27
N PRO A 578 18.98 3.13 22.90
CA PRO A 578 18.57 2.89 21.53
C PRO A 578 19.35 3.85 20.64
N GLU A 579 19.85 3.32 19.52
CA GLU A 579 20.27 4.20 18.43
C GLU A 579 19.17 5.22 18.19
N ARG A 580 19.56 6.50 18.08
CA ARG A 580 18.62 7.60 17.83
C ARG A 580 17.61 7.11 16.80
N PRO A 581 16.30 7.11 17.11
CA PRO A 581 15.32 6.69 16.13
C PRO A 581 15.58 7.41 14.82
N ALA A 582 15.39 6.73 13.69
CA ALA A 582 15.01 7.45 12.49
C ALA A 582 13.83 8.32 12.90
N VAL A 583 14.03 9.63 12.81
CA VAL A 583 13.14 10.67 13.32
C VAL A 583 11.76 10.48 12.66
N THR A 584 10.65 10.65 13.38
CA THR A 584 9.28 10.39 12.87
C THR A 584 8.43 11.68 12.72
N THR A 585 7.33 11.64 11.97
CA THR A 585 6.50 12.86 11.77
C THR A 585 5.78 13.27 13.05
N THR A 586 5.59 12.31 13.96
CA THR A 586 5.12 12.55 15.33
C THR A 586 6.17 13.31 16.13
N ASP A 587 7.44 13.02 15.90
CA ASP A 587 8.55 13.72 16.54
C ASP A 587 8.66 15.19 16.09
N ALA A 588 8.29 15.49 14.84
CA ALA A 588 8.20 16.87 14.35
C ALA A 588 7.10 17.64 15.11
N ALA A 589 5.95 17.00 15.36
CA ALA A 589 4.89 17.60 16.16
C ALA A 589 5.32 17.80 17.62
N ILE A 590 6.13 16.91 18.20
CA ILE A 590 6.71 17.06 19.54
C ILE A 590 7.67 18.25 19.56
N ALA A 591 8.59 18.35 18.59
CA ALA A 591 9.51 19.49 18.48
C ALA A 591 8.76 20.81 18.25
N LEU A 592 7.68 20.81 17.47
CA LEU A 592 6.83 22.00 17.28
C LEU A 592 6.15 22.39 18.59
N GLN A 593 5.65 21.41 19.36
CA GLN A 593 5.04 21.64 20.67
C GLN A 593 6.06 22.17 21.70
N ILE A 594 7.32 21.72 21.66
CA ILE A 594 8.39 22.28 22.49
C ILE A 594 8.73 23.71 22.03
N ALA A 595 8.85 23.95 20.71
CA ALA A 595 9.15 25.25 20.13
C ALA A 595 8.12 26.33 20.49
N VAL A 596 6.84 25.96 20.61
CA VAL A 596 5.76 26.86 21.02
C VAL A 596 5.51 26.85 22.54
N GLY A 597 6.39 26.22 23.33
CA GLY A 597 6.33 26.20 24.79
C GLY A 597 5.16 25.38 25.38
N SER A 598 4.52 24.55 24.56
CA SER A 598 3.44 23.63 24.97
C SER A 598 3.98 22.34 25.58
N ARG A 599 5.31 22.11 25.53
CA ARG A 599 6.03 21.02 26.19
C ARG A 599 7.34 21.52 26.83
N PRO A 600 7.85 20.86 27.90
CA PRO A 600 9.16 21.17 28.48
C PRO A 600 10.29 20.98 27.47
N HIS A 601 11.36 21.76 27.60
CA HIS A 601 12.56 21.61 26.79
C HIS A 601 13.16 20.21 26.94
N ASP A 602 13.42 19.55 25.81
CA ASP A 602 14.05 18.25 25.75
C ASP A 602 15.14 18.26 24.67
N PRO A 603 16.43 18.18 25.07
CA PRO A 603 17.56 18.29 24.16
C PRO A 603 17.65 17.13 23.15
N ARG A 604 16.81 16.10 23.27
CA ARG A 604 16.68 15.05 22.24
C ARG A 604 16.09 15.58 20.92
N TRP A 605 15.33 16.67 20.96
CA TRP A 605 14.65 17.26 19.79
C TRP A 605 15.36 18.48 19.22
N ASP A 606 16.54 18.85 19.74
CA ASP A 606 17.44 19.82 19.15
C ASP A 606 18.30 19.10 18.11
N VAL A 607 17.71 18.84 16.94
CA VAL A 607 18.38 18.14 15.83
C VAL A 607 19.29 19.06 15.03
N SER A 608 19.10 20.38 15.15
CA SER A 608 19.99 21.40 14.59
C SER A 608 21.30 21.53 15.38
N GLY A 609 21.30 21.13 16.65
CA GLY A 609 22.45 21.19 17.54
C GLY A 609 22.78 22.60 18.03
N ASP A 610 21.80 23.51 18.01
CA ASP A 610 22.00 24.93 18.34
C ASP A 610 21.75 25.26 19.83
N GLY A 611 21.37 24.26 20.62
CA GLY A 611 21.08 24.38 22.05
C GLY A 611 19.63 24.77 22.36
N SER A 612 18.74 24.82 21.36
CA SER A 612 17.32 25.12 21.49
C SER A 612 16.46 24.20 20.61
N VAL A 613 15.23 23.91 21.02
CA VAL A 613 14.26 23.17 20.18
C VAL A 613 13.29 24.16 19.55
N THR A 614 13.34 24.31 18.24
CA THR A 614 12.60 25.32 17.46
C THR A 614 11.77 24.68 16.34
N SER A 615 11.02 25.50 15.59
CA SER A 615 10.33 25.02 14.39
C SER A 615 11.30 24.57 13.29
N LEU A 616 12.56 25.00 13.34
CA LEU A 616 13.62 24.51 12.45
C LEU A 616 13.95 23.06 12.76
N ASP A 617 14.08 22.70 14.04
CA ASP A 617 14.25 21.31 14.47
C ASP A 617 13.05 20.46 14.07
N ALA A 618 11.83 20.97 14.27
CA ALA A 618 10.62 20.30 13.81
C ALA A 618 10.61 20.07 12.29
N LEU A 619 11.09 21.03 11.49
CA LEU A 619 11.21 20.89 10.04
C LEU A 619 12.28 19.88 9.64
N MET A 620 13.45 19.92 10.28
CA MET A 620 14.52 18.94 10.06
C MET A 620 14.06 17.53 10.43
N ILE A 621 13.29 17.40 11.52
CA ILE A 621 12.63 16.16 11.91
C ILE A 621 11.58 15.76 10.88
N LEU A 622 10.75 16.69 10.37
CA LEU A 622 9.73 16.42 9.35
C LEU A 622 10.36 15.91 8.03
N GLN A 623 11.47 16.55 7.63
CA GLN A 623 12.25 16.18 6.44
C GLN A 623 12.93 14.81 6.61
N THR A 624 13.43 14.51 7.80
CA THR A 624 14.06 13.22 8.09
C THR A 624 13.04 12.09 8.30
N SER A 625 11.81 12.44 8.71
CA SER A 625 10.73 11.50 9.04
C SER A 625 9.76 11.14 7.94
N ALA A 626 9.82 11.84 6.82
CA ALA A 626 9.14 11.45 5.59
C ALA A 626 9.66 10.11 5.01
N GLY A 627 10.64 9.45 5.66
CA GLY A 627 11.10 8.09 5.37
C GLY A 627 10.10 6.97 5.72
N SER A 628 8.88 7.04 5.19
CA SER A 628 8.03 5.91 4.77
C SER A 628 6.80 6.41 3.98
N THR A 629 6.97 7.47 3.18
CA THR A 629 6.04 7.72 2.09
C THR A 629 6.16 6.58 1.08
N GLU A 630 5.05 6.24 0.43
CA GLU A 630 5.11 5.69 -0.93
C GLU A 630 6.26 6.39 -1.68
N PRO A 631 7.19 5.65 -2.32
CA PRO A 631 8.32 6.29 -2.97
C PRO A 631 7.81 7.37 -3.93
N SER A 632 8.51 8.52 -4.02
CA SER A 632 8.11 9.60 -4.94
C SER A 632 7.98 9.05 -6.36
N PRO A 633 7.20 9.69 -7.25
CA PRO A 633 7.14 9.30 -8.67
C PRO A 633 8.54 9.10 -9.29
N GLU A 634 9.49 9.97 -8.94
CA GLU A 634 10.90 9.85 -9.31
C GLU A 634 11.55 8.58 -8.75
N GLU A 635 11.45 8.31 -7.44
CA GLU A 635 12.03 7.09 -6.84
C GLU A 635 11.39 5.80 -7.38
N LYS A 636 10.10 5.85 -7.72
CA LYS A 636 9.40 4.75 -8.41
C LYS A 636 9.98 4.53 -9.80
N ALA A 637 10.29 5.59 -10.54
CA ALA A 637 10.92 5.51 -11.85
C ALA A 637 12.34 4.90 -11.77
N TYR A 638 13.18 5.33 -10.82
CA TYR A 638 14.49 4.71 -10.59
C TYR A 638 14.36 3.23 -10.18
N SER A 639 13.40 2.90 -9.30
CA SER A 639 13.11 1.50 -8.94
C SER A 639 12.74 0.66 -10.17
N HIS A 640 12.00 1.22 -11.13
CA HIS A 640 11.69 0.51 -12.38
C HIS A 640 12.95 0.23 -13.21
N LEU A 641 13.83 1.22 -13.37
CA LEU A 641 15.08 1.06 -14.12
C LEU A 641 15.99 -0.01 -13.49
N TYR A 642 16.07 -0.04 -12.15
CA TYR A 642 16.82 -1.07 -11.42
C TYR A 642 16.25 -2.46 -11.64
N GLU A 643 14.93 -2.61 -11.54
CA GLU A 643 14.24 -3.87 -11.79
C GLU A 643 14.47 -4.37 -13.22
N GLN A 644 14.47 -3.48 -14.22
CA GLN A 644 14.74 -3.89 -15.59
C GLN A 644 16.21 -4.25 -15.79
N MET A 645 17.14 -3.55 -15.16
CA MET A 645 18.57 -3.87 -15.22
C MET A 645 18.88 -5.22 -14.56
N ASP A 646 18.18 -5.56 -13.48
CA ASP A 646 18.42 -6.79 -12.71
C ASP A 646 17.52 -7.95 -13.14
N ARG A 647 16.75 -7.77 -14.21
CA ARG A 647 15.75 -8.73 -14.68
C ARG A 647 16.35 -10.06 -15.14
N TYR A 648 17.51 -10.01 -15.77
CA TYR A 648 18.16 -11.18 -16.37
C TYR A 648 19.44 -11.58 -15.64
N GLU A 649 20.20 -10.60 -15.15
CA GLU A 649 21.48 -10.79 -14.48
C GLU A 649 21.69 -9.71 -13.41
N SER A 650 22.59 -9.94 -12.46
CA SER A 650 22.86 -8.98 -11.38
C SER A 650 24.34 -8.90 -11.01
N GLY A 651 24.71 -8.01 -10.10
CA GLY A 651 26.11 -7.80 -9.72
C GLY A 651 26.92 -7.20 -10.88
N SER A 652 28.16 -7.65 -11.05
CA SER A 652 29.13 -7.08 -12.00
C SER A 652 29.03 -7.63 -13.44
N THR A 653 28.02 -8.44 -13.76
CA THR A 653 27.83 -9.01 -15.10
C THR A 653 27.53 -7.91 -16.12
N LEU A 654 28.22 -7.93 -17.27
CA LEU A 654 27.99 -6.99 -18.37
C LEU A 654 26.66 -7.31 -19.06
N ARG A 655 25.80 -6.30 -19.13
CA ARG A 655 24.43 -6.40 -19.63
C ARG A 655 23.88 -5.03 -20.01
N LEU A 656 22.92 -5.02 -20.91
CA LEU A 656 22.09 -3.85 -21.23
C LEU A 656 20.64 -4.09 -20.78
N ILE A 657 19.86 -3.03 -20.70
CA ILE A 657 18.47 -3.07 -20.26
C ILE A 657 17.56 -3.28 -21.47
N GLN A 658 16.59 -4.19 -21.33
CA GLN A 658 15.55 -4.36 -22.34
C GLN A 658 14.69 -3.09 -22.42
N SER A 659 14.59 -2.52 -23.62
CA SER A 659 13.92 -1.24 -23.85
C SER A 659 12.44 -1.25 -23.52
N TYR A 660 11.72 -2.24 -24.05
CA TYR A 660 10.27 -2.37 -23.87
C TYR A 660 9.91 -3.66 -23.14
N VAL A 661 9.01 -3.56 -22.17
CA VAL A 661 8.58 -4.70 -21.36
C VAL A 661 7.07 -4.70 -21.11
N GLY A 662 6.51 -5.90 -20.97
CA GLY A 662 5.07 -6.10 -20.81
C GLY A 662 4.33 -6.24 -22.14
N THR A 663 3.02 -6.42 -22.08
CA THR A 663 2.17 -6.52 -23.28
C THR A 663 2.13 -5.18 -24.03
N PRO A 664 2.09 -5.15 -25.38
CA PRO A 664 2.01 -6.29 -26.31
C PRO A 664 3.37 -6.91 -26.70
N ILE A 665 4.47 -6.52 -26.06
CA ILE A 665 5.81 -7.00 -26.42
C ILE A 665 5.95 -8.48 -26.08
N ASN A 666 6.51 -9.24 -27.01
CA ASN A 666 6.85 -10.63 -26.74
C ASN A 666 7.92 -10.67 -25.62
N PRO A 667 7.70 -11.40 -24.51
CA PRO A 667 8.67 -11.50 -23.42
C PRO A 667 10.06 -12.00 -23.86
N ASP A 668 10.13 -12.76 -24.97
CA ASP A 668 11.38 -13.28 -25.53
C ASP A 668 12.08 -12.28 -26.48
N ASP A 669 11.47 -11.12 -26.71
CA ASP A 669 12.00 -10.07 -27.57
C ASP A 669 12.96 -9.14 -26.81
N TYR A 670 13.97 -9.72 -26.15
CA TYR A 670 15.03 -9.08 -25.32
C TYR A 670 15.88 -7.97 -26.01
N MET A 671 15.24 -7.01 -26.68
CA MET A 671 15.88 -5.91 -27.41
C MET A 671 16.28 -4.81 -26.44
N ALA A 672 17.57 -4.50 -26.42
CA ALA A 672 18.13 -3.31 -25.80
C ALA A 672 18.52 -2.32 -26.90
N TRP A 673 17.69 -1.31 -27.14
CA TRP A 673 18.06 -0.19 -28.01
C TRP A 673 19.13 0.65 -27.31
N VAL A 674 20.16 1.05 -28.06
CA VAL A 674 21.28 1.80 -27.51
C VAL A 674 20.84 3.14 -26.96
N TYR A 675 20.05 3.89 -27.73
CA TYR A 675 19.50 5.19 -27.32
C TYR A 675 18.82 5.14 -25.95
N ASP A 676 17.91 4.19 -25.75
CA ASP A 676 17.18 4.04 -24.48
C ASP A 676 18.12 3.76 -23.30
N ASN A 677 19.17 2.97 -23.52
CA ASN A 677 20.17 2.66 -22.49
C ASN A 677 21.07 3.85 -22.18
N ASP A 678 21.41 4.66 -23.18
CA ASP A 678 22.17 5.90 -23.00
C ASP A 678 21.39 6.91 -22.14
N LEU A 679 20.08 7.03 -22.34
CA LEU A 679 19.23 7.86 -21.48
C LEU A 679 19.24 7.35 -20.03
N VAL A 680 19.19 6.04 -19.81
CA VAL A 680 19.28 5.47 -18.44
C VAL A 680 20.63 5.78 -17.81
N ILE A 681 21.73 5.65 -18.56
CA ILE A 681 23.07 6.02 -18.06
C ILE A 681 23.07 7.48 -17.58
N LEU A 682 22.54 8.40 -18.39
CA LEU A 682 22.47 9.82 -18.06
C LEU A 682 21.62 10.09 -16.80
N ALA A 683 20.45 9.45 -16.67
CA ALA A 683 19.60 9.57 -15.49
C ALA A 683 20.30 9.08 -14.22
N LEU A 684 20.98 7.93 -14.28
CA LEU A 684 21.74 7.39 -13.15
C LEU A 684 22.90 8.32 -12.75
N ILE A 685 23.65 8.85 -13.72
CA ILE A 685 24.77 9.74 -13.42
C ILE A 685 24.30 11.02 -12.73
N ASP A 686 23.18 11.59 -13.18
CA ASP A 686 22.67 12.84 -12.63
C ASP A 686 22.24 12.72 -11.16
N ARG A 687 21.53 11.65 -10.77
CA ARG A 687 21.20 11.42 -9.36
C ARG A 687 22.44 11.06 -8.53
N GLY A 688 23.36 10.31 -9.13
CA GLY A 688 24.74 10.18 -8.64
C GLY A 688 24.90 9.43 -7.31
N THR A 689 23.92 8.62 -6.88
CA THR A 689 24.11 7.78 -5.69
C THR A 689 25.19 6.71 -5.95
N PRO A 690 25.82 6.13 -4.90
CA PRO A 690 26.80 5.07 -5.10
C PRO A 690 26.26 3.86 -5.88
N GLU A 691 24.97 3.52 -5.71
CA GLU A 691 24.33 2.47 -6.49
C GLU A 691 24.14 2.90 -7.95
N ASP A 692 23.66 4.13 -8.19
CA ASP A 692 23.50 4.66 -9.54
C ASP A 692 24.81 4.66 -10.32
N LEU A 693 25.90 5.15 -9.72
CA LEU A 693 27.21 5.22 -10.37
C LEU A 693 27.79 3.84 -10.65
N SER A 694 27.49 2.84 -9.80
CA SER A 694 27.85 1.44 -10.03
C SER A 694 27.07 0.84 -11.21
N ARG A 695 25.76 1.14 -11.29
CA ARG A 695 24.89 0.67 -12.38
C ARG A 695 25.22 1.33 -13.71
N ALA A 696 25.42 2.65 -13.72
CA ALA A 696 25.90 3.40 -14.87
C ALA A 696 27.23 2.82 -15.38
N LYS A 697 28.15 2.44 -14.46
CA LYS A 697 29.41 1.79 -14.84
C LYS A 697 29.18 0.53 -15.67
N ILE A 698 28.28 -0.35 -15.22
CA ILE A 698 28.01 -1.62 -15.89
C ILE A 698 27.46 -1.38 -17.30
N LEU A 699 26.55 -0.44 -17.47
CA LEU A 699 26.00 -0.08 -18.78
C LEU A 699 27.08 0.52 -19.71
N CYS A 700 27.88 1.46 -19.20
CA CYS A 700 29.01 2.03 -19.94
C CYS A 700 30.04 0.96 -20.36
N ASP A 701 30.43 0.08 -19.43
CA ASP A 701 31.34 -1.03 -19.70
C ASP A 701 30.76 -2.01 -20.73
N SER A 702 29.44 -2.23 -20.70
CA SER A 702 28.73 -3.10 -21.63
C SER A 702 28.72 -2.54 -23.05
N LEU A 703 28.49 -1.23 -23.22
CA LEU A 703 28.57 -0.56 -24.53
C LEU A 703 30.00 -0.57 -25.08
N ILE A 704 31.01 -0.34 -24.23
CA ILE A 704 32.42 -0.48 -24.62
C ILE A 704 32.75 -1.93 -25.00
N TRP A 705 32.22 -2.91 -24.27
CA TRP A 705 32.40 -4.31 -24.59
C TRP A 705 31.81 -4.61 -25.98
N CYS A 706 30.59 -4.15 -26.25
CA CYS A 706 29.95 -4.29 -27.55
C CYS A 706 30.76 -3.64 -28.69
N GLN A 707 31.26 -2.41 -28.51
CA GLN A 707 32.13 -1.74 -29.49
C GLN A 707 33.39 -2.57 -29.83
N ASN A 708 33.92 -3.31 -28.85
CA ASN A 708 35.16 -4.07 -29.00
C ASN A 708 34.94 -5.53 -29.41
N HIS A 709 33.70 -6.02 -29.38
CA HIS A 709 33.33 -7.40 -29.68
C HIS A 709 32.29 -7.49 -30.81
N ASP A 710 32.21 -6.45 -31.65
CA ASP A 710 31.48 -6.53 -32.90
C ASP A 710 32.13 -7.57 -33.82
N GLN A 711 31.33 -8.51 -34.28
CA GLN A 711 31.81 -9.66 -35.06
C GLN A 711 32.22 -9.30 -36.50
N ASP A 712 31.72 -8.17 -37.03
CA ASP A 712 31.90 -7.77 -38.42
C ASP A 712 32.85 -6.58 -38.56
N PHE A 713 32.91 -5.70 -37.56
CA PHE A 713 33.68 -4.45 -37.63
C PHE A 713 34.56 -4.22 -36.39
N ASN A 714 35.67 -3.51 -36.57
CA ASN A 714 36.52 -3.03 -35.48
C ASN A 714 36.90 -1.55 -35.68
N ASP A 715 36.03 -0.81 -36.38
CA ASP A 715 36.26 0.58 -36.79
C ASP A 715 35.70 1.60 -35.78
N GLY A 716 35.31 1.16 -34.60
CA GLY A 716 34.83 2.03 -33.52
C GLY A 716 33.33 2.23 -33.48
N ARG A 717 32.57 1.65 -34.41
CA ARG A 717 31.11 1.71 -34.37
C ARG A 717 30.51 0.87 -33.25
N ILE A 718 29.27 1.20 -32.90
CA ILE A 718 28.34 0.34 -32.18
C ILE A 718 27.09 0.13 -33.04
N ARG A 719 26.25 -0.85 -32.68
CA ARG A 719 25.00 -1.17 -33.36
C ARG A 719 23.80 -0.54 -32.69
N ASP A 720 22.70 -0.40 -33.42
CA ASP A 720 21.47 0.24 -32.94
C ASP A 720 20.84 -0.53 -31.77
N GLY A 721 21.02 -1.85 -31.70
CA GLY A 721 20.48 -2.63 -30.61
C GLY A 721 21.15 -3.99 -30.39
N TYR A 722 21.13 -4.41 -29.13
CA TYR A 722 21.76 -5.63 -28.65
C TYR A 722 20.77 -6.50 -27.85
N TRP A 723 21.20 -7.70 -27.47
CA TRP A 723 20.52 -8.52 -26.48
C TRP A 723 20.66 -7.93 -25.07
N ALA A 724 19.58 -7.97 -24.29
CA ALA A 724 19.51 -7.41 -22.93
C ALA A 724 19.99 -8.37 -21.80
N ASN A 725 20.57 -9.52 -22.12
CA ASN A 725 21.04 -10.52 -21.16
C ASN A 725 22.57 -10.44 -20.94
N ASP A 726 23.17 -11.45 -20.30
CA ASP A 726 24.63 -11.56 -20.16
C ASP A 726 25.29 -11.53 -21.54
N LEU A 727 26.03 -10.45 -21.81
CA LEU A 727 26.74 -10.27 -23.07
C LEU A 727 27.91 -11.25 -23.23
N THR A 728 28.30 -11.96 -22.17
CA THR A 728 29.55 -12.75 -22.08
C THR A 728 29.36 -14.27 -21.99
N ASP A 729 28.13 -14.80 -21.98
CA ASP A 729 27.92 -16.25 -21.84
C ASP A 729 28.50 -17.06 -23.02
N SER A 730 29.18 -18.13 -22.65
CA SER A 730 30.25 -18.82 -23.38
C SER A 730 29.76 -20.07 -24.12
N THR A 731 28.75 -19.92 -24.98
CA THR A 731 28.30 -20.99 -25.89
C THR A 731 28.22 -20.56 -27.36
N GLY A 732 29.32 -20.02 -27.91
CA GLY A 732 29.72 -20.27 -29.30
C GLY A 732 28.78 -19.89 -30.48
N GLU A 733 27.64 -19.25 -30.26
CA GLU A 733 26.79 -18.67 -31.33
C GLU A 733 26.67 -17.15 -31.18
N ASN A 734 27.70 -16.47 -31.67
CA ASN A 734 27.74 -15.15 -32.30
C ASN A 734 26.38 -14.47 -32.61
N SER A 735 25.92 -13.56 -31.75
CA SER A 735 26.16 -12.11 -31.88
C SER A 735 25.35 -11.40 -30.79
N SER A 736 25.99 -10.63 -29.89
CA SER A 736 25.26 -9.75 -28.96
C SER A 736 24.34 -8.76 -29.71
N ILE A 737 24.62 -8.54 -31.00
CA ILE A 737 23.88 -7.69 -31.92
C ILE A 737 22.50 -8.28 -32.22
N LYS A 738 21.46 -7.45 -32.03
CA LYS A 738 20.08 -7.81 -32.37
C LYS A 738 19.51 -6.91 -33.48
N SER A 739 19.94 -5.65 -33.54
CA SER A 739 19.68 -4.73 -34.65
C SER A 739 21.00 -4.27 -35.26
N PRO A 740 21.35 -4.70 -36.49
CA PRO A 740 22.70 -4.52 -37.07
C PRO A 740 22.97 -3.13 -37.66
N GLY A 741 21.99 -2.23 -37.63
CA GLY A 741 22.20 -0.85 -38.08
C GLY A 741 23.20 -0.12 -37.18
N THR A 742 23.69 1.01 -37.68
CA THR A 742 24.57 1.94 -36.96
C THR A 742 24.11 3.34 -37.31
N GLY A 743 23.21 3.88 -36.50
CA GLY A 743 22.70 5.24 -36.61
C GLY A 743 23.70 6.26 -36.07
N ALA A 744 23.91 7.35 -36.81
CA ALA A 744 24.77 8.45 -36.35
C ALA A 744 24.27 9.10 -35.04
N GLY A 745 22.94 9.24 -34.89
CA GLY A 745 22.31 9.75 -33.67
C GLY A 745 22.53 8.83 -32.47
N ASN A 746 22.23 7.52 -32.61
CA ASN A 746 22.47 6.52 -31.56
C ASN A 746 23.93 6.53 -31.06
N MET A 747 24.90 6.60 -31.99
CA MET A 747 26.31 6.69 -31.62
C MET A 747 26.64 8.00 -30.90
N ALA A 748 26.03 9.12 -31.31
CA ALA A 748 26.22 10.41 -30.66
C ALA A 748 25.66 10.41 -29.22
N TRP A 749 24.51 9.79 -28.97
CA TRP A 749 23.98 9.59 -27.62
C TRP A 749 24.92 8.77 -26.73
N THR A 750 25.52 7.70 -27.26
CA THR A 750 26.52 6.94 -26.50
C THR A 750 27.78 7.76 -26.22
N ILE A 751 28.22 8.60 -27.17
CA ILE A 751 29.32 9.54 -26.93
C ILE A 751 28.98 10.47 -25.75
N ILE A 752 27.77 11.04 -25.72
CA ILE A 752 27.31 11.94 -24.65
C ILE A 752 27.29 11.20 -23.31
N ALA A 753 26.71 10.00 -23.25
CA ALA A 753 26.62 9.19 -22.02
C ALA A 753 28.01 8.79 -21.48
N LEU A 754 28.90 8.29 -22.34
CA LEU A 754 30.26 7.89 -21.95
C LEU A 754 31.10 9.09 -21.52
N LEU A 755 30.96 10.24 -22.19
CA LEU A 755 31.67 11.46 -21.79
C LEU A 755 31.15 12.01 -20.47
N ARG A 756 29.85 11.92 -20.20
CA ARG A 756 29.30 12.29 -18.90
C ARG A 756 29.86 11.41 -17.78
N TYR A 757 29.99 10.10 -18.02
CA TYR A 757 30.61 9.20 -17.06
C TYR A 757 32.12 9.45 -16.90
N TYR A 758 32.81 9.83 -17.97
CA TYR A 758 34.21 10.27 -17.92
C TYR A 758 34.38 11.54 -17.07
N GLU A 759 33.49 12.53 -17.20
CA GLU A 759 33.54 13.76 -16.39
C GLU A 759 33.42 13.45 -14.88
N VAL A 760 32.61 12.45 -14.52
CA VAL A 760 32.43 12.04 -13.12
C VAL A 760 33.60 11.19 -12.60
N THR A 761 34.19 10.34 -13.42
CA THR A 761 35.16 9.32 -12.97
C THR A 761 36.62 9.63 -13.28
N GLY A 762 36.89 10.42 -14.32
CA GLY A 762 38.23 10.64 -14.87
C GLY A 762 38.84 9.43 -15.61
N ASP A 763 38.08 8.35 -15.82
CA ASP A 763 38.60 7.15 -16.49
C ASP A 763 38.64 7.34 -18.02
N THR A 764 39.84 7.45 -18.56
CA THR A 764 40.09 7.72 -19.98
C THR A 764 39.59 6.62 -20.93
N THR A 765 39.20 5.44 -20.42
CA THR A 765 38.63 4.36 -21.24
C THR A 765 37.35 4.84 -21.96
N TYR A 766 36.48 5.54 -21.25
CA TYR A 766 35.23 6.07 -21.80
C TYR A 766 35.51 7.17 -22.84
N LEU A 767 36.43 8.10 -22.55
CA LEU A 767 36.89 9.11 -23.52
C LEU A 767 37.46 8.48 -24.80
N ASN A 768 38.30 7.46 -24.68
CA ASN A 768 38.92 6.81 -25.84
C ASN A 768 37.89 6.08 -26.70
N SER A 769 36.90 5.42 -26.08
CA SER A 769 35.78 4.80 -26.80
C SER A 769 34.92 5.85 -27.53
N SER A 770 34.60 6.96 -26.86
CA SER A 770 33.86 8.09 -27.45
C SER A 770 34.58 8.68 -28.66
N LYS A 771 35.91 8.84 -28.61
CA LYS A 771 36.69 9.33 -29.75
C LYS A 771 36.59 8.41 -30.96
N ARG A 772 36.67 7.08 -30.76
CA ARG A 772 36.53 6.11 -31.85
C ARG A 772 35.15 6.19 -32.51
N MET A 773 34.10 6.40 -31.71
CA MET A 773 32.74 6.62 -32.24
C MET A 773 32.65 7.94 -33.02
N GLY A 774 33.25 9.01 -32.49
CA GLY A 774 33.31 10.30 -33.17
C GLY A 774 34.06 10.23 -34.50
N ASP A 775 35.20 9.55 -34.53
CA ASP A 775 36.02 9.35 -35.74
C ASP A 775 35.19 8.58 -36.77
N TRP A 776 34.47 7.55 -36.33
CA TRP A 776 33.58 6.78 -37.19
C TRP A 776 32.47 7.63 -37.81
N ILE A 777 31.76 8.44 -37.01
CA ILE A 777 30.71 9.36 -37.50
C ILE A 777 31.31 10.32 -38.53
N TYR A 778 32.48 10.90 -38.23
CA TYR A 778 33.16 11.83 -39.12
C TYR A 778 33.54 11.16 -40.46
N ASP A 779 34.18 10.00 -40.43
CA ASP A 779 34.68 9.34 -41.63
C ASP A 779 33.57 8.74 -42.50
N ASN A 780 32.46 8.30 -41.89
CA ASN A 780 31.46 7.50 -42.58
C ASN A 780 30.17 8.28 -42.90
N CYS A 781 29.80 9.24 -42.06
CA CYS A 781 28.53 9.94 -42.17
C CYS A 781 28.65 11.34 -42.75
N TYR A 782 29.85 11.96 -42.76
CA TYR A 782 30.07 13.29 -43.30
C TYR A 782 29.60 13.39 -44.76
N ASP A 783 28.80 14.41 -45.06
CA ASP A 783 28.14 14.55 -46.35
C ASP A 783 28.11 15.99 -46.84
N THR A 784 28.64 16.22 -48.03
CA THR A 784 28.80 17.57 -48.61
C THR A 784 27.63 18.00 -49.51
N ARG A 785 26.59 17.16 -49.66
CA ARG A 785 25.44 17.50 -50.52
C ARG A 785 24.53 18.49 -49.81
N GLY A 786 23.85 19.36 -50.57
CA GLY A 786 22.89 20.30 -50.01
C GLY A 786 23.53 21.22 -48.96
N ALA A 787 22.93 21.31 -47.77
CA ALA A 787 23.40 22.14 -46.67
C ALA A 787 24.59 21.54 -45.87
N GLY A 788 25.15 20.40 -46.30
CA GLY A 788 26.17 19.69 -45.52
C GLY A 788 25.56 18.78 -44.45
N GLY A 789 26.27 18.58 -43.33
CA GLY A 789 25.86 17.74 -42.21
C GLY A 789 26.26 16.27 -42.32
N TYR A 790 25.63 15.45 -41.50
CA TYR A 790 25.91 14.01 -41.39
C TYR A 790 24.68 13.18 -41.78
N THR A 791 24.94 12.14 -42.58
CA THR A 791 23.95 11.13 -43.02
C THR A 791 23.49 10.24 -41.88
N GLY A 792 22.36 9.54 -42.09
CA GLY A 792 21.71 8.70 -41.09
C GLY A 792 22.57 7.55 -40.54
N GLY A 793 23.67 7.21 -41.21
CA GLY A 793 24.56 6.10 -40.85
C GLY A 793 24.39 4.91 -41.78
N TYR A 794 24.32 3.71 -41.24
CA TYR A 794 24.17 2.47 -42.02
C TYR A 794 23.03 1.60 -41.46
N THR A 795 22.38 0.83 -42.33
CA THR A 795 21.34 -0.13 -41.95
C THR A 795 21.61 -1.54 -42.48
N GLY A 796 21.04 -2.55 -41.82
CA GLY A 796 21.04 -3.94 -42.25
C GLY A 796 22.34 -4.71 -41.98
N TRP A 797 22.25 -6.05 -41.99
CA TRP A 797 23.38 -6.97 -41.81
C TRP A 797 24.42 -6.88 -42.94
N GLN A 798 23.97 -6.49 -44.13
CA GLN A 798 24.84 -6.03 -45.21
C GLN A 798 24.78 -4.51 -45.21
N PRO A 799 25.75 -3.80 -44.58
CA PRO A 799 25.60 -2.39 -44.30
C PRO A 799 25.32 -1.59 -45.57
N GLN A 800 24.15 -0.97 -45.62
CA GLN A 800 23.76 -0.02 -46.64
C GLN A 800 23.83 1.38 -46.05
N LYS A 801 24.50 2.31 -46.73
CA LYS A 801 24.56 3.70 -46.30
C LYS A 801 23.17 4.31 -46.41
N LEU A 802 22.72 4.97 -45.35
CA LEU A 802 21.50 5.76 -45.32
C LEU A 802 21.82 7.12 -45.92
N GLU A 803 21.37 7.37 -47.15
CA GLU A 803 21.78 8.57 -47.91
C GLU A 803 21.04 9.86 -47.50
N TRP A 804 19.96 9.71 -46.72
CA TRP A 804 19.25 10.83 -46.11
C TRP A 804 19.97 11.36 -44.87
N LYS A 805 19.62 12.59 -44.46
CA LYS A 805 20.12 13.25 -43.24
C LYS A 805 18.93 13.55 -42.33
N SER A 806 19.06 13.27 -41.04
CA SER A 806 18.05 13.60 -40.02
C SER A 806 18.48 14.84 -39.24
N THR A 807 17.53 15.75 -38.98
CA THR A 807 17.75 16.91 -38.11
C THR A 807 18.09 16.45 -36.69
N GLU A 808 17.35 15.47 -36.18
CA GLU A 808 17.56 14.82 -34.89
C GLU A 808 19.01 14.33 -34.75
N HIS A 809 19.47 13.48 -35.68
CA HIS A 809 20.83 12.93 -35.62
C HIS A 809 21.91 14.02 -35.70
N ASN A 810 21.67 15.13 -36.40
CA ASN A 810 22.65 16.21 -36.47
C ASN A 810 22.64 17.09 -35.20
N ILE A 811 21.51 17.19 -34.49
CA ILE A 811 21.48 17.76 -33.14
C ILE A 811 22.33 16.91 -32.20
N ASP A 812 22.16 15.59 -32.22
CA ASP A 812 22.94 14.67 -31.39
C ASP A 812 24.44 14.80 -31.68
N VAL A 813 24.83 14.77 -32.97
CA VAL A 813 26.23 14.88 -33.39
C VAL A 813 26.84 16.22 -32.99
N TYR A 814 26.08 17.32 -33.09
CA TYR A 814 26.53 18.63 -32.62
C TYR A 814 26.92 18.58 -31.14
N VAL A 815 26.02 18.09 -30.28
CA VAL A 815 26.27 18.03 -28.83
C VAL A 815 27.39 17.04 -28.49
N ALA A 816 27.41 15.86 -29.11
CA ALA A 816 28.46 14.86 -28.92
C ALA A 816 29.84 15.41 -29.27
N PHE A 817 29.96 16.12 -30.40
CA PHE A 817 31.23 16.68 -30.85
C PHE A 817 31.65 17.90 -30.02
N MET A 818 30.72 18.73 -29.55
CA MET A 818 31.04 19.79 -28.59
C MET A 818 31.57 19.23 -27.27
N ASN A 819 30.99 18.14 -26.77
CA ASN A 819 31.49 17.45 -25.58
C ASN A 819 32.87 16.80 -25.82
N LEU A 820 33.11 16.22 -27.00
CA LEU A 820 34.45 15.73 -27.39
C LEU A 820 35.47 16.87 -27.48
N TYR A 821 35.08 18.02 -28.04
CA TYR A 821 35.92 19.21 -28.08
C TYR A 821 36.27 19.66 -26.66
N LYS A 822 35.29 19.80 -25.77
CA LYS A 822 35.50 20.14 -24.35
C LYS A 822 36.45 19.16 -23.66
N ALA A 823 36.30 17.86 -23.91
CA ALA A 823 37.11 16.83 -23.27
C ALA A 823 38.55 16.70 -23.83
N THR A 824 38.79 17.14 -25.08
CA THR A 824 40.07 16.88 -25.79
C THR A 824 40.81 18.12 -26.24
N ASN A 825 40.15 19.27 -26.29
CA ASN A 825 40.63 20.52 -26.89
C ASN A 825 41.10 20.35 -28.36
N ASN A 826 40.50 19.42 -29.11
CA ASN A 826 40.79 19.18 -30.52
C ASN A 826 39.77 19.91 -31.43
N SER A 827 40.23 20.92 -32.16
CA SER A 827 39.38 21.77 -33.00
C SER A 827 38.64 21.03 -34.11
N THR A 828 39.09 19.84 -34.54
CA THR A 828 38.35 19.01 -35.50
C THR A 828 36.95 18.67 -35.00
N TRP A 829 36.78 18.45 -33.69
CA TRP A 829 35.47 18.19 -33.12
C TRP A 829 34.59 19.43 -33.13
N GLN A 830 35.14 20.60 -32.80
CA GLN A 830 34.41 21.86 -32.87
C GLN A 830 33.96 22.15 -34.32
N GLU A 831 34.86 22.02 -35.29
CA GLU A 831 34.55 22.19 -36.72
C GLU A 831 33.47 21.21 -37.18
N GLY A 832 33.57 19.95 -36.75
CA GLY A 832 32.58 18.92 -37.03
C GLY A 832 31.21 19.23 -36.39
N ALA A 833 31.19 19.77 -35.17
CA ALA A 833 29.99 20.18 -34.47
C ALA A 833 29.30 21.35 -35.20
N THR A 834 30.05 22.40 -35.54
CA THR A 834 29.54 23.54 -36.31
C THR A 834 28.98 23.08 -37.67
N TYR A 835 29.58 22.06 -38.30
CA TYR A 835 29.06 21.48 -39.54
C TYR A 835 27.69 20.80 -39.35
N ALA A 836 27.48 20.12 -38.22
CA ALA A 836 26.18 19.55 -37.87
C ALA A 836 25.15 20.65 -37.54
N LYS A 837 25.52 21.64 -36.73
CA LYS A 837 24.68 22.81 -36.37
C LYS A 837 24.20 23.55 -37.63
N THR A 838 25.09 23.79 -38.60
CA THR A 838 24.74 24.43 -39.88
C THR A 838 23.64 23.68 -40.63
N PHE A 839 23.68 22.33 -40.62
CA PHE A 839 22.62 21.53 -41.21
C PHE A 839 21.30 21.68 -40.44
N VAL A 840 21.33 21.61 -39.11
CA VAL A 840 20.13 21.79 -38.26
C VAL A 840 19.48 23.16 -38.50
N GLU A 841 20.26 24.23 -38.50
CA GLU A 841 19.79 25.59 -38.81
C GLU A 841 19.16 25.68 -40.20
N SER A 842 19.69 24.95 -41.19
CA SER A 842 19.11 24.93 -42.53
C SER A 842 17.73 24.28 -42.61
N MET A 843 17.35 23.52 -41.58
CA MET A 843 16.03 22.88 -41.45
C MET A 843 15.01 23.79 -40.74
N TRP A 844 15.44 24.92 -40.17
CA TRP A 844 14.56 25.89 -39.53
C TRP A 844 13.62 26.55 -40.54
N ASN A 845 12.32 26.55 -40.25
CA ASN A 845 11.32 27.24 -41.05
C ASN A 845 10.73 28.44 -40.30
N GLU A 846 11.32 29.61 -40.52
CA GLU A 846 10.90 30.88 -39.89
C GLU A 846 9.41 31.20 -40.10
N SER A 847 8.84 30.85 -41.27
CA SER A 847 7.44 31.20 -41.58
C SER A 847 6.40 30.35 -40.83
N VAL A 848 6.83 29.20 -40.31
CA VAL A 848 5.96 28.23 -39.62
C VAL A 848 6.35 28.08 -38.14
N GLY A 849 7.62 28.33 -37.78
CA GLY A 849 8.11 28.30 -36.40
C GLY A 849 8.55 26.92 -35.91
N HIS A 850 9.07 26.06 -36.80
CA HIS A 850 9.53 24.71 -36.44
C HIS A 850 10.68 24.23 -37.36
N PHE A 851 11.38 23.19 -36.93
CA PHE A 851 12.36 22.47 -37.74
C PHE A 851 11.71 21.37 -38.57
N TRP A 852 12.20 21.19 -39.80
CA TRP A 852 11.88 20.03 -40.62
C TRP A 852 12.66 18.78 -40.20
N THR A 853 12.12 17.61 -40.51
CA THR A 853 12.65 16.27 -40.19
C THR A 853 14.06 16.00 -40.70
N GLY A 854 14.44 16.64 -41.81
CA GLY A 854 15.73 16.42 -42.48
C GLY A 854 15.56 16.36 -43.99
N THR A 855 16.27 15.45 -44.66
CA THR A 855 16.25 15.29 -46.12
C THR A 855 15.67 13.97 -46.59
N MET A 856 15.23 13.94 -47.85
CA MET A 856 14.91 12.72 -48.59
C MET A 856 16.20 11.94 -48.91
N ASN A 857 16.07 10.74 -49.49
CA ASN A 857 17.21 9.86 -49.79
C ASN A 857 18.21 10.43 -50.82
N ASP A 858 17.92 11.55 -51.48
CA ASP A 858 18.89 12.26 -52.31
C ASP A 858 19.93 13.05 -51.48
N GLY A 859 19.69 13.22 -50.18
CA GLY A 859 20.54 13.96 -49.24
C GLY A 859 20.43 15.49 -49.38
N ILE A 860 19.46 15.99 -50.17
CA ILE A 860 19.34 17.41 -50.53
C ILE A 860 17.93 17.93 -50.30
N THR A 861 16.91 17.23 -50.80
CA THR A 861 15.52 17.68 -50.76
C THR A 861 14.99 17.59 -49.34
N ILE A 862 14.48 18.70 -48.78
CA ILE A 862 13.87 18.70 -47.44
C ILE A 862 12.68 17.74 -47.40
N ASN A 863 12.67 16.83 -46.43
CA ASN A 863 11.54 15.96 -46.16
C ASN A 863 10.46 16.74 -45.39
N ARG A 864 9.28 16.88 -46.00
CA ARG A 864 8.12 17.57 -45.43
C ARG A 864 6.93 16.64 -45.15
N ASP A 865 7.12 15.34 -45.36
CA ASP A 865 6.04 14.35 -45.31
C ASP A 865 5.72 13.95 -43.87
N VAL A 866 6.72 13.95 -42.99
CA VAL A 866 6.59 13.68 -41.55
C VAL A 866 7.02 14.92 -40.79
N ARG A 867 6.41 15.18 -39.63
CA ARG A 867 6.72 16.33 -38.75
C ARG A 867 6.90 15.85 -37.30
N PRO A 868 8.07 15.31 -36.95
CA PRO A 868 8.29 14.74 -35.64
C PRO A 868 8.45 15.86 -34.59
N LEU A 869 7.98 15.59 -33.38
CA LEU A 869 8.00 16.54 -32.27
C LEU A 869 9.43 16.75 -31.73
N ASP A 870 10.20 15.68 -31.64
CA ASP A 870 11.54 15.63 -31.03
C ASP A 870 12.54 16.62 -31.64
N VAL A 871 12.62 16.76 -32.97
CA VAL A 871 13.56 17.68 -33.62
C VAL A 871 13.39 19.12 -33.14
N ASN A 872 12.19 19.45 -32.65
CA ASN A 872 11.86 20.77 -32.14
C ASN A 872 12.23 20.92 -30.66
N THR A 873 11.80 20.00 -29.80
CA THR A 873 12.16 20.01 -28.37
C THR A 873 13.66 19.84 -28.17
N TRP A 874 14.30 18.98 -28.94
CA TRP A 874 15.74 18.74 -28.89
C TRP A 874 16.52 19.95 -29.41
N GLY A 875 15.99 20.66 -30.42
CA GLY A 875 16.53 21.94 -30.86
C GLY A 875 16.54 22.97 -29.72
N VAL A 876 15.47 23.04 -28.91
CA VAL A 876 15.42 23.90 -27.71
C VAL A 876 16.43 23.49 -26.65
N MET A 877 16.68 22.19 -26.47
CA MET A 877 17.63 21.70 -25.46
C MET A 877 19.10 21.82 -25.89
N ALA A 878 19.38 21.69 -27.19
CA ALA A 878 20.73 21.61 -27.70
C ALA A 878 21.31 22.95 -28.16
N LEU A 879 20.49 23.86 -28.70
CA LEU A 879 20.95 25.09 -29.34
C LEU A 879 20.69 26.33 -28.47
N ASP A 880 21.68 27.22 -28.40
CA ASP A 880 21.64 28.44 -27.61
C ASP A 880 20.77 29.55 -28.23
N ASP A 881 20.59 29.54 -29.55
CA ASP A 881 20.05 30.65 -30.35
C ASP A 881 18.73 30.37 -31.10
N VAL A 882 17.89 29.47 -30.57
CA VAL A 882 16.58 29.14 -31.18
C VAL A 882 15.42 30.00 -30.68
N ASN A 883 14.42 30.21 -31.54
CA ASN A 883 13.17 30.88 -31.18
C ASN A 883 12.23 29.92 -30.42
N ARG A 884 12.53 29.70 -29.14
CA ARG A 884 11.82 28.76 -28.24
C ARG A 884 10.32 28.98 -28.20
N SER A 885 9.89 30.25 -28.14
CA SER A 885 8.45 30.58 -28.11
C SER A 885 7.76 30.21 -29.41
N ALA A 886 8.37 30.44 -30.58
CA ALA A 886 7.81 30.00 -31.86
C ALA A 886 7.69 28.48 -31.92
N ILE A 887 8.71 27.76 -31.45
CA ILE A 887 8.73 26.29 -31.37
C ILE A 887 7.60 25.76 -30.47
N ASN A 888 7.57 26.17 -29.21
CA ASN A 888 6.57 25.69 -28.24
C ASN A 888 5.15 25.99 -28.75
N ASN A 889 4.90 27.20 -29.25
CA ASN A 889 3.61 27.56 -29.84
C ASN A 889 3.27 26.68 -31.05
N TRP A 890 4.23 26.36 -31.92
CA TRP A 890 3.97 25.49 -33.05
C TRP A 890 3.61 24.06 -32.60
N ILE A 891 4.35 23.50 -31.65
CA ILE A 891 4.09 22.14 -31.13
C ILE A 891 2.72 22.08 -30.46
N GLU A 892 2.38 23.03 -29.59
CA GLU A 892 1.05 23.14 -28.96
C GLU A 892 -0.05 23.15 -30.01
N ASN A 893 0.11 23.96 -31.06
CA ASN A 893 -0.92 24.11 -32.09
C ASN A 893 -1.03 22.93 -33.06
N ASN A 894 -0.04 22.03 -33.12
CA ASN A 894 0.00 20.96 -34.14
C ASN A 894 -0.03 19.56 -33.51
N CYS A 895 0.69 19.34 -32.42
CA CYS A 895 1.00 18.00 -31.89
C CYS A 895 0.30 17.72 -30.56
N GLN A 896 -0.19 18.74 -29.83
CA GLN A 896 -0.96 18.53 -28.60
C GLN A 896 -2.25 17.76 -28.90
N THR A 897 -2.54 16.74 -28.10
CA THR A 897 -3.74 15.92 -28.22
C THR A 897 -4.23 15.41 -26.85
N THR A 898 -5.48 14.96 -26.83
CA THR A 898 -6.10 14.30 -25.67
C THR A 898 -6.52 12.91 -26.12
N CYS A 899 -5.95 11.87 -25.53
CA CYS A 899 -6.24 10.49 -25.89
C CYS A 899 -6.16 9.59 -24.65
N CYS A 900 -6.97 8.53 -24.62
CA CYS A 900 -7.00 7.53 -23.53
C CYS A 900 -7.17 8.12 -22.10
N GLY A 901 -7.78 9.30 -21.96
CA GLY A 901 -7.97 9.97 -20.66
C GLY A 901 -6.76 10.77 -20.15
N PHE A 902 -5.79 11.06 -21.02
CA PHE A 902 -4.62 11.88 -20.76
C PHE A 902 -4.56 13.08 -21.70
N GLU A 903 -3.86 14.14 -21.29
CA GLU A 903 -3.45 15.25 -22.14
C GLU A 903 -1.93 15.18 -22.36
N GLY A 904 -1.48 15.37 -23.60
CA GLY A 904 -0.06 15.27 -23.92
C GLY A 904 0.21 15.59 -25.38
N PHE A 905 1.30 15.05 -25.91
CA PHE A 905 1.74 15.34 -27.27
C PHE A 905 1.93 14.07 -28.10
N ASP A 906 1.55 14.18 -29.36
CA ASP A 906 1.76 13.18 -30.39
C ASP A 906 3.13 13.34 -31.06
N PHE A 907 3.69 12.23 -31.58
CA PHE A 907 5.02 12.20 -32.20
C PHE A 907 5.04 12.94 -33.54
N ASN A 908 4.20 12.58 -34.51
CA ASN A 908 4.25 13.12 -35.88
C ASN A 908 3.22 14.24 -36.15
N CYS A 909 2.48 14.63 -35.11
CA CYS A 909 1.44 15.66 -35.11
C CYS A 909 0.25 15.31 -36.01
N ASP A 910 -0.07 14.03 -36.20
CA ASP A 910 -1.34 13.55 -36.76
C ASP A 910 -2.44 13.36 -35.69
N ARG A 911 -2.04 13.42 -34.41
CA ARG A 911 -2.86 13.39 -33.20
C ARG A 911 -3.59 12.07 -32.99
N ASP A 912 -3.03 10.97 -33.50
CA ASP A 912 -3.63 9.65 -33.34
C ASP A 912 -3.46 9.07 -31.92
N GLY A 913 -2.48 9.54 -31.14
CA GLY A 913 -2.35 9.21 -29.72
C GLY A 913 -1.31 10.07 -28.97
N ILE A 914 -1.06 9.74 -27.70
CA ILE A 914 -0.07 10.43 -26.86
C ILE A 914 1.20 9.58 -26.80
N TRP A 915 2.32 10.22 -27.12
CA TRP A 915 3.66 9.73 -26.93
C TRP A 915 4.23 10.36 -25.63
N PHE A 916 4.34 9.54 -24.58
CA PHE A 916 4.68 10.05 -23.25
C PHE A 916 6.12 10.55 -23.14
N GLU A 917 7.03 9.98 -23.93
CA GLU A 917 8.41 10.46 -24.01
C GLU A 917 8.46 11.89 -24.57
N GLY A 918 7.80 12.15 -25.71
CA GLY A 918 7.70 13.51 -26.27
C GLY A 918 6.98 14.49 -25.35
N THR A 919 6.04 14.00 -24.54
CA THR A 919 5.37 14.81 -23.52
C THR A 919 6.36 15.24 -22.43
N ALA A 920 7.23 14.35 -21.96
CA ALA A 920 8.31 14.70 -21.03
C ALA A 920 9.36 15.62 -21.65
N GLN A 921 9.69 15.45 -22.93
CA GLN A 921 10.56 16.39 -23.65
C GLN A 921 9.96 17.80 -23.73
N MET A 922 8.64 17.92 -23.88
CA MET A 922 7.95 19.21 -23.84
C MET A 922 8.02 19.87 -22.47
N CYS A 923 7.92 19.12 -21.36
CA CYS A 923 8.13 19.66 -20.02
C CYS A 923 9.49 20.35 -19.91
N ILE A 924 10.55 19.69 -20.36
CA ILE A 924 11.92 20.24 -20.35
C ILE A 924 12.03 21.47 -21.26
N SER A 925 11.39 21.47 -22.44
CA SER A 925 11.34 22.65 -23.32
C SER A 925 10.67 23.85 -22.63
N TYR A 926 9.57 23.62 -21.91
CA TYR A 926 8.91 24.67 -21.12
C TYR A 926 9.77 25.16 -19.97
N GLN A 927 10.46 24.27 -19.26
CA GLN A 927 11.36 24.62 -18.16
C GLN A 927 12.51 25.53 -18.66
N ILE A 928 13.14 25.17 -19.79
CA ILE A 928 14.16 26.00 -20.46
C ILE A 928 13.59 27.36 -20.93
N GLY A 929 12.30 27.40 -21.26
CA GLY A 929 11.55 28.61 -21.60
C GLY A 929 11.06 29.43 -20.40
N ASN A 930 11.29 28.97 -19.16
CA ASN A 930 10.70 29.51 -17.93
C ASN A 930 9.15 29.57 -17.96
N GLU A 931 8.53 28.59 -18.63
CA GLU A 931 7.08 28.36 -18.72
C GLU A 931 6.63 27.31 -17.69
N THR A 932 6.97 27.51 -16.41
CA THR A 932 6.85 26.48 -15.34
C THR A 932 5.43 25.96 -15.13
N GLU A 933 4.40 26.81 -15.20
CA GLU A 933 3.00 26.39 -15.04
C GLU A 933 2.59 25.34 -16.09
N LYS A 934 3.07 25.48 -17.33
CA LYS A 934 2.81 24.50 -18.40
C LYS A 934 3.59 23.21 -18.16
N SER A 935 4.84 23.33 -17.72
CA SER A 935 5.64 22.16 -17.36
C SER A 935 4.96 21.34 -16.25
N ASP A 936 4.53 22.01 -15.17
CA ASP A 936 3.90 21.37 -14.00
C ASP A 936 2.63 20.61 -14.40
N GLN A 937 1.81 21.18 -15.29
CA GLN A 937 0.61 20.51 -15.81
C GLN A 937 0.96 19.17 -16.45
N TYR A 938 1.96 19.13 -17.34
CA TYR A 938 2.31 17.89 -18.05
C TYR A 938 3.15 16.93 -17.20
N ILE A 939 3.89 17.42 -16.20
CA ILE A 939 4.51 16.58 -15.18
C ILE A 939 3.41 15.84 -14.40
N ASP A 940 2.33 16.52 -14.02
CA ASP A 940 1.19 15.86 -13.37
C ASP A 940 0.52 14.83 -14.29
N GLU A 941 0.40 15.09 -15.59
CA GLU A 941 -0.06 14.10 -16.58
C GLU A 941 0.86 12.87 -16.66
N LEU A 942 2.18 13.06 -16.63
CA LEU A 942 3.15 11.96 -16.61
C LEU A 942 3.05 11.14 -15.33
N ARG A 943 2.85 11.78 -14.17
CA ARG A 943 2.59 11.10 -12.88
C ARG A 943 1.27 10.33 -12.90
N ARG A 944 0.22 10.86 -13.55
CA ARG A 944 -1.03 10.13 -13.78
C ARG A 944 -0.79 8.93 -14.69
N ALA A 945 -0.03 9.09 -15.78
CA ALA A 945 0.29 8.00 -16.69
C ALA A 945 1.10 6.89 -16.00
N GLN A 946 2.08 7.25 -15.17
CA GLN A 946 2.87 6.32 -14.35
C GLN A 946 2.00 5.43 -13.48
N THR A 947 0.83 5.89 -13.03
CA THR A 947 -0.02 5.15 -12.09
C THR A 947 -1.27 4.53 -12.73
N SER A 948 -1.77 5.09 -13.82
CA SER A 948 -3.10 4.76 -14.35
C SER A 948 -3.16 4.49 -15.85
N ALA A 949 -2.07 4.66 -16.61
CA ALA A 949 -2.06 4.27 -18.01
C ALA A 949 -2.22 2.75 -18.18
N ASN A 950 -2.84 2.34 -19.28
CA ASN A 950 -2.91 0.93 -19.64
C ASN A 950 -1.49 0.34 -19.72
N ASN A 951 -1.33 -0.89 -19.23
CA ASN A 951 -0.05 -1.61 -19.11
C ASN A 951 1.01 -0.95 -18.20
N SER A 952 0.64 0.04 -17.38
CA SER A 952 1.50 0.55 -16.32
C SER A 952 1.70 -0.48 -15.18
N ASN A 953 2.86 -0.42 -14.52
CA ASN A 953 3.18 -1.13 -13.29
C ASN A 953 3.18 -0.23 -12.04
N GLY A 954 2.75 1.03 -12.16
CA GLY A 954 2.81 2.01 -11.08
C GLY A 954 4.21 2.56 -10.80
N LYS A 955 5.21 2.24 -11.64
CA LYS A 955 6.62 2.60 -11.46
C LYS A 955 7.27 3.23 -12.70
N GLY A 956 7.25 2.54 -13.82
CA GLY A 956 7.77 3.04 -15.10
C GLY A 956 6.71 3.79 -15.89
N ILE A 957 7.14 4.43 -16.98
CA ILE A 957 6.26 5.10 -17.94
C ILE A 957 6.08 4.18 -19.15
N VAL A 958 4.85 4.07 -19.65
CA VAL A 958 4.57 3.40 -20.92
C VAL A 958 4.90 4.31 -22.10
N ALA A 959 5.36 3.78 -23.23
CA ALA A 959 5.80 4.62 -24.35
C ALA A 959 4.66 5.44 -24.97
N ALA A 960 3.48 4.84 -25.12
CA ALA A 960 2.31 5.45 -25.74
C ALA A 960 1.02 5.09 -25.02
N CYS A 961 -0.04 5.90 -25.19
CA CYS A 961 -1.31 5.72 -24.49
C CYS A 961 -2.20 4.58 -25.04
N HIS A 962 -1.95 4.12 -26.27
CA HIS A 962 -2.51 2.89 -26.84
C HIS A 962 -1.50 2.29 -27.84
N ASP A 963 -1.77 1.07 -28.32
CA ASP A 963 -0.91 0.43 -29.30
C ASP A 963 -0.96 1.14 -30.66
N ASN A 964 0.20 1.19 -31.32
CA ASN A 964 0.38 1.70 -32.68
C ASN A 964 0.06 3.19 -32.84
N VAL A 965 0.48 4.03 -31.88
CA VAL A 965 0.57 5.49 -32.07
C VAL A 965 1.60 5.78 -33.17
N SER A 966 1.18 6.43 -34.25
CA SER A 966 1.94 6.52 -35.50
C SER A 966 3.17 7.40 -35.39
N THR A 967 4.30 6.94 -35.96
CA THR A 967 5.47 7.81 -36.12
C THR A 967 5.48 8.56 -37.45
N GLY A 968 4.54 8.27 -38.35
CA GLY A 968 4.56 8.74 -39.74
C GLY A 968 5.60 8.04 -40.63
N PHE A 969 6.49 7.23 -40.05
CA PHE A 969 7.52 6.48 -40.79
C PHE A 969 7.12 5.03 -41.13
N GLY A 970 5.84 4.69 -40.97
CA GLY A 970 5.31 3.35 -41.30
C GLY A 970 5.43 2.32 -40.18
N TRP A 971 5.70 2.77 -38.95
CA TRP A 971 5.62 1.98 -37.72
C TRP A 971 5.03 2.85 -36.60
N GLY A 972 4.67 2.24 -35.46
CA GLY A 972 4.05 2.96 -34.35
C GLY A 972 4.52 2.46 -32.98
N TYR A 973 4.39 3.33 -31.97
CA TYR A 973 4.76 3.03 -30.59
C TYR A 973 3.74 2.08 -29.94
N PRO A 974 4.21 1.06 -29.20
CA PRO A 974 3.36 0.18 -28.43
C PRO A 974 2.95 0.82 -27.09
N ASN A 975 1.79 0.43 -26.55
CA ASN A 975 1.44 0.73 -25.16
C ASN A 975 2.11 -0.28 -24.23
N ALA A 976 3.42 -0.16 -24.07
CA ALA A 976 4.24 -1.01 -23.21
C ALA A 976 5.16 -0.15 -22.34
N LEU A 977 5.57 -0.67 -21.17
CA LEU A 977 6.55 -0.01 -20.30
C LEU A 977 7.86 0.17 -21.06
N HIS A 978 8.43 1.36 -20.98
CA HIS A 978 9.57 1.77 -21.79
C HIS A 978 10.58 2.54 -20.95
N ILE A 979 11.84 2.10 -20.98
CA ILE A 979 12.90 2.71 -20.17
C ILE A 979 13.29 4.10 -20.68
N GLY A 980 13.15 4.37 -21.99
CA GLY A 980 13.39 5.69 -22.59
C GLY A 980 12.37 6.72 -22.12
N ALA A 981 11.07 6.42 -22.24
CA ALA A 981 10.00 7.27 -21.69
C ALA A 981 10.14 7.47 -20.17
N THR A 982 10.58 6.44 -19.44
CA THR A 982 10.85 6.53 -18.00
C THR A 982 12.02 7.48 -17.70
N ALA A 983 13.13 7.39 -18.45
CA ALA A 983 14.29 8.27 -18.27
C ALA A 983 13.97 9.74 -18.61
N TRP A 984 13.23 9.99 -19.70
CA TRP A 984 12.77 11.34 -20.02
C TRP A 984 11.85 11.93 -18.95
N CYS A 985 10.96 11.13 -18.37
CA CYS A 985 10.15 11.56 -17.22
C CYS A 985 11.02 11.94 -16.01
N ILE A 986 12.10 11.20 -15.74
CA ILE A 986 13.06 11.54 -14.68
C ILE A 986 13.74 12.89 -14.98
N PHE A 987 14.16 13.13 -16.23
CA PHE A 987 14.77 14.41 -16.61
C PHE A 987 13.81 15.59 -16.41
N ALA A 988 12.54 15.42 -16.77
CA ALA A 988 11.51 16.44 -16.54
C ALA A 988 11.26 16.70 -15.04
N GLU A 989 11.14 15.66 -14.22
CA GLU A 989 10.96 15.76 -12.76
C GLU A 989 12.15 16.45 -12.07
N ARG A 990 13.35 16.28 -12.61
CA ARG A 990 14.60 16.81 -12.05
C ARG A 990 15.03 18.15 -12.66
N GLU A 991 14.25 18.71 -13.58
CA GLU A 991 14.60 19.93 -14.31
C GLU A 991 15.98 19.82 -14.98
N LEU A 992 16.25 18.68 -15.62
CA LEU A 992 17.54 18.36 -16.22
C LEU A 992 17.47 18.40 -17.74
N ASN A 993 18.43 19.09 -18.35
CA ASN A 993 18.72 18.99 -19.78
C ASN A 993 19.74 17.86 -20.03
N PRO A 994 19.34 16.71 -20.59
CA PRO A 994 20.21 15.55 -20.72
C PRO A 994 21.33 15.70 -21.77
N TYR A 995 21.19 16.63 -22.73
CA TYR A 995 22.24 16.90 -23.72
C TYR A 995 23.52 17.47 -23.09
N TRP A 996 23.33 18.42 -22.18
CA TRP A 996 24.42 19.15 -21.55
C TRP A 996 24.62 18.77 -20.08
N GLY A 997 23.73 17.93 -19.52
CA GLY A 997 23.68 17.58 -18.10
C GLY A 997 23.77 18.83 -17.23
N LEU A 998 22.91 19.79 -17.55
CA LEU A 998 22.75 21.08 -16.89
C LEU A 998 21.32 21.18 -16.38
N ASN A 999 21.10 21.93 -15.30
CA ASN A 999 19.73 22.26 -14.91
C ASN A 999 19.08 23.13 -16.00
N THR A 1000 17.78 22.97 -16.25
CA THR A 1000 17.06 23.69 -17.31
C THR A 1000 17.07 25.21 -17.16
N GLY A 1001 17.36 25.74 -15.96
CA GLY A 1001 17.58 27.17 -15.73
C GLY A 1001 18.96 27.69 -16.14
N GLU A 1002 19.91 26.80 -16.43
CA GLU A 1002 21.26 27.17 -16.85
C GLU A 1002 21.33 27.47 -18.35
N PRO A 1003 22.19 28.41 -18.78
CA PRO A 1003 22.32 28.74 -20.19
C PRO A 1003 22.91 27.57 -20.98
N ILE A 1004 22.35 27.33 -22.17
CA ILE A 1004 22.86 26.34 -23.12
C ILE A 1004 24.25 26.80 -23.61
N PRO A 1005 25.25 25.91 -23.62
CA PRO A 1005 26.59 26.24 -24.11
C PRO A 1005 26.58 26.74 -25.56
N SER A 1006 27.29 27.84 -25.80
CA SER A 1006 27.51 28.40 -27.14
C SER A 1006 28.75 27.82 -27.80
N ASP A 1007 28.75 27.68 -29.12
CA ASP A 1007 29.90 27.27 -29.92
C ASP A 1007 30.89 28.41 -30.22
N VAL A 1008 30.58 29.63 -29.75
CA VAL A 1008 31.33 30.88 -30.02
C VAL A 1008 32.34 31.25 -28.92
N GLU A 1009 32.44 30.50 -27.82
CA GLU A 1009 33.37 30.77 -26.70
C GLU A 1009 34.66 29.95 -26.70
#